data_AF-A0A6N8WAV5-F1
#
_entry.id   AF-A0A6N8WAV5-F1
#
_cell.length_a   1.000
_cell.length_b   1.000
_cell.length_c   1.000
_cell.angle_alpha   90.00
_cell.angle_beta   90.00
_cell.angle_gamma   90.00
#
_symmetry.space_group_name_H-M   'P 1'
#
loop_
_entity.id
_entity.type
_entity.pdbx_description
1 polymer ?
#
loop_
_entity_poly.entity_id
_entity_poly.type
_entity_poly.pdbx_seq_one_letter_code
_entity_poly.pdbx_strand_id
1 'polypeptide(L)'
;MKLVADIHLHSHFSRATSKNLTLEHLWKWAQLKGVQVVATGDIAHPGWLAEIQAKLAPAEDGLFQLKPECAATVAAEVPPSCEGPVRFLIGGEISNIYKKYDRTRKVHNVVFAPTVEATAILQAELEKIGNIRADGRPILGLDSRDLLEIVLEVDDRCHLIPAHIWTPWFSILGSKSGFDSLEECFTDLTPHIFAVETGLSSDPPMNWRVSWLDDYTLVSNSDAHSPPKLAREATLFDTELSYDALFNALKSGDPTEFLGTIEFFPEEGKYHLDGHRKCGVCWEPVTTVANRGLCSQCGKPVTVGVYHRVEELADRVPGTRPSSAAPFTSLIPLPEALGEILDVGPNSKRVQTEYLRLLGRLGPELAILSDIPLEDISAAGGPVLAEGIRRMREGEVVAQSGFDGEYGVIRMFDGEADRLSSFQLGMFAGDPAAAKEESGATTAGRELPRERDESLPSKVAAPPEENALAEEEIRYSLPFDLASNEHASSDPQSHQGAGGQTESDWFTQLNLEQQAAAAHTSTPLAIVAGPGTGKTRTLTVRIARLIEGKGAAPSSILAVTFTNRAAEEMRERLTELLGTERSSLITVGTFHQLGASLLREFGNAIGISQDFTILADPDRQTLLRRACPELGARELRAALEEISARKNGLTRATKEGKTEESDSETWTRYQAALEEANALDFDDLILRAAQMLETDAAVLSAVQARFGWISVDEYQDVNTAQHRLLTLLVAGGANLCVIGDPDQAIYGFRGADRRYFLSFEDDFPGGKRLHLERNYRSAQTILDAAMQVISRNPDHQATALIADFAEQVKLDVYRAPTDKAEAEYVVHQVEQMVGGISYFSLDSGRVDDDGLPEDFTFSDFTVLYRLNAQARLMEEAFDRSGIPYATIGGSALAEQRPVQEIVALLWLTLAPDSPVHWQRILTEGKRALTDDEAADLTEKQIKESEGRSTPKAWPRAIAAETRTGTLRQPQRERLAQTVELVEKLASDASAPLSSQLQFAAAGWAGLRGIEFSDTEEERINRLQRRAAPFRNRLQDFLTTISLQSEADLYDSRADRVTLMSLHAAKGLEFPVVFIAGCEEGLLPYTPANRAVDLDEERRLFYVGMTRAQRRLILTHAGRRFLFGQSMENRLSGFVTDIETALQEVRQAEPRRSRKRAEDQQMRLF
;
A
#
# COMPACT_ATOMS: atom_id res chain seq x y z
N MET A 1 27.49 -32.95 9.08
CA MET A 1 27.61 -33.39 7.67
C MET A 1 27.89 -32.15 6.86
N LYS A 2 28.85 -32.16 5.93
CA LYS A 2 29.09 -30.99 5.08
C LYS A 2 27.92 -30.74 4.12
N LEU A 3 27.36 -29.54 4.16
CA LEU A 3 26.22 -29.12 3.36
C LEU A 3 26.53 -27.80 2.65
N VAL A 4 26.13 -27.71 1.39
CA VAL A 4 26.04 -26.46 0.63
C VAL A 4 24.56 -26.06 0.58
N ALA A 5 24.27 -24.84 1.01
CA ALA A 5 22.93 -24.27 0.97
C ALA A 5 22.89 -23.01 0.12
N ASP A 6 21.87 -22.89 -0.71
CA ASP A 6 21.53 -21.67 -1.45
C ASP A 6 20.10 -21.27 -1.08
N ILE A 7 19.99 -20.32 -0.16
CA ILE A 7 18.75 -20.01 0.57
C ILE A 7 18.05 -18.75 0.07
N HIS A 8 18.53 -18.15 -1.03
CA HIS A 8 17.91 -16.96 -1.62
C HIS A 8 17.87 -17.06 -3.14
N LEU A 9 16.66 -17.26 -3.66
CA LEU A 9 16.35 -17.34 -5.09
C LEU A 9 14.88 -17.02 -5.34
N HIS A 10 14.51 -17.00 -6.61
CA HIS A 10 13.15 -16.73 -7.08
C HIS A 10 12.49 -17.93 -7.74
N SER A 11 11.17 -17.88 -7.88
CA SER A 11 10.40 -18.82 -8.69
C SER A 11 10.01 -18.21 -10.04
N HIS A 12 9.34 -19.01 -10.87
CA HIS A 12 8.73 -18.55 -12.12
C HIS A 12 7.53 -17.59 -11.94
N PHE A 13 7.05 -17.35 -10.72
CA PHE A 13 6.03 -16.34 -10.41
C PHE A 13 6.63 -14.94 -10.25
N SER A 14 7.93 -14.83 -9.97
CA SER A 14 8.63 -13.54 -9.92
C SER A 14 8.78 -12.91 -11.31
N ARG A 15 8.71 -11.58 -11.38
CA ARG A 15 8.98 -10.85 -12.63
C ARG A 15 10.46 -10.93 -13.04
N ALA A 16 10.68 -10.87 -14.34
CA ALA A 16 12.02 -10.89 -14.95
C ALA A 16 12.85 -12.16 -14.65
N THR A 17 12.22 -13.26 -14.27
CA THR A 17 12.87 -14.56 -14.06
C THR A 17 12.53 -15.57 -15.15
N SER A 18 13.27 -16.68 -15.18
CA SER A 18 13.04 -17.77 -16.13
C SER A 18 11.75 -18.55 -15.78
N LYS A 19 10.96 -18.87 -16.81
CA LYS A 19 9.82 -19.80 -16.68
C LYS A 19 10.21 -21.20 -16.20
N ASN A 20 11.48 -21.55 -16.31
CA ASN A 20 12.01 -22.84 -15.85
C ASN A 20 12.43 -22.83 -14.38
N LEU A 21 12.21 -21.76 -13.61
CA LEU A 21 12.35 -21.79 -12.14
C LEU A 21 11.16 -22.52 -11.50
N THR A 22 11.07 -23.82 -11.80
CA THR A 22 10.12 -24.74 -11.19
C THR A 22 10.85 -25.66 -10.22
N LEU A 23 10.15 -26.25 -9.26
CA LEU A 23 10.74 -27.13 -8.24
C LEU A 23 11.52 -28.31 -8.85
N GLU A 24 11.06 -28.84 -9.99
CA GLU A 24 11.72 -29.92 -10.71
C GLU A 24 13.07 -29.48 -11.30
N HIS A 25 13.11 -28.30 -11.92
CA HIS A 25 14.36 -27.78 -12.50
C HIS A 25 15.33 -27.30 -11.42
N LEU A 26 14.83 -26.73 -10.31
CA LEU A 26 15.66 -26.41 -9.15
C LEU A 26 16.28 -27.67 -8.56
N TRP A 27 15.49 -28.74 -8.40
CA TRP A 27 16.01 -30.05 -7.96
C TRP A 27 17.09 -30.57 -8.91
N LYS A 28 16.84 -30.54 -10.23
CA LYS A 28 17.83 -30.97 -11.24
C LYS A 28 19.14 -30.17 -11.11
N TRP A 29 19.05 -28.85 -11.07
CA TRP A 29 20.24 -28.01 -11.02
C TRP A 29 20.97 -28.09 -9.68
N ALA A 30 20.26 -28.29 -8.58
CA ALA A 30 20.87 -28.59 -7.28
C ALA A 30 21.75 -29.86 -7.36
N GLN A 31 21.29 -30.91 -8.03
CA GLN A 31 22.09 -32.12 -8.27
C GLN A 31 23.33 -31.82 -9.12
N LEU A 32 23.16 -31.13 -10.26
CA LEU A 32 24.29 -30.82 -11.16
C LEU A 32 25.35 -29.94 -10.49
N LYS A 33 24.92 -29.00 -9.64
CA LYS A 33 25.80 -28.11 -8.88
C LYS A 33 26.42 -28.79 -7.68
N GLY A 34 25.70 -29.73 -7.05
CA GLY A 34 26.11 -30.36 -5.79
C GLY A 34 25.61 -29.61 -4.55
N VAL A 35 24.43 -29.02 -4.63
CA VAL A 35 23.77 -28.29 -3.54
C VAL A 35 22.83 -29.22 -2.77
N GLN A 36 22.94 -29.24 -1.45
CA GLN A 36 22.12 -30.14 -0.61
C GLN A 36 20.83 -29.45 -0.13
N VAL A 37 20.84 -28.14 0.09
CA VAL A 37 19.69 -27.38 0.58
C VAL A 37 19.42 -26.17 -0.31
N VAL A 38 18.18 -26.03 -0.77
CA VAL A 38 17.77 -24.94 -1.68
C VAL A 38 16.49 -24.29 -1.16
N ALA A 39 16.40 -22.96 -1.15
CA ALA A 39 15.13 -22.29 -0.87
C ALA A 39 14.10 -22.52 -1.99
N THR A 40 12.81 -22.54 -1.67
CA THR A 40 11.78 -22.64 -2.72
C THR A 40 11.66 -21.37 -3.56
N GLY A 41 12.08 -20.22 -3.02
CA GLY A 41 11.79 -18.89 -3.56
C GLY A 41 10.32 -18.49 -3.35
N ASP A 42 10.04 -17.18 -3.46
CA ASP A 42 8.70 -16.58 -3.57
C ASP A 42 7.65 -17.05 -2.53
N ILE A 43 8.04 -17.12 -1.25
CA ILE A 43 7.21 -17.56 -0.10
C ILE A 43 5.84 -16.86 -0.02
N ALA A 44 5.75 -15.61 -0.45
CA ALA A 44 4.52 -14.82 -0.33
C ALA A 44 3.45 -15.18 -1.38
N HIS A 45 3.78 -15.86 -2.48
CA HIS A 45 2.85 -16.04 -3.59
C HIS A 45 1.91 -17.26 -3.39
N PRO A 46 0.57 -17.07 -3.31
CA PRO A 46 -0.35 -18.19 -3.01
C PRO A 46 -0.36 -19.29 -4.09
N GLY A 47 -0.19 -18.92 -5.36
CA GLY A 47 -0.07 -19.88 -6.45
C GLY A 47 1.20 -20.74 -6.36
N TRP A 48 2.27 -20.21 -5.77
CA TRP A 48 3.52 -20.96 -5.57
C TRP A 48 3.43 -21.89 -4.38
N LEU A 49 2.78 -21.45 -3.29
CA LEU A 49 2.46 -22.31 -2.14
C LEU A 49 1.64 -23.54 -2.55
N ALA A 50 0.67 -23.37 -3.45
CA ALA A 50 -0.09 -24.50 -4.00
C ALA A 50 0.79 -25.49 -4.78
N GLU A 51 1.80 -25.02 -5.53
CA GLU A 51 2.77 -25.90 -6.19
C GLU A 51 3.68 -26.61 -5.19
N ILE A 52 4.15 -25.91 -4.15
CA ILE A 52 4.92 -26.49 -3.05
C ILE A 52 4.15 -27.64 -2.40
N GLN A 53 2.89 -27.41 -2.02
CA GLN A 53 2.01 -28.44 -1.44
C GLN A 53 1.79 -29.63 -2.39
N ALA A 54 1.63 -29.35 -3.69
CA ALA A 54 1.36 -30.37 -4.69
C ALA A 54 2.59 -31.23 -4.99
N LYS A 55 3.80 -30.65 -5.01
CA LYS A 55 5.02 -31.30 -5.53
C LYS A 55 6.04 -31.69 -4.48
N LEU A 56 6.02 -31.09 -3.29
CA LEU A 56 6.94 -31.42 -2.21
C LEU A 56 6.29 -32.31 -1.14
N ALA A 57 7.10 -33.11 -0.47
CA ALA A 57 6.73 -33.90 0.69
C ALA A 57 7.71 -33.62 1.85
N PRO A 58 7.27 -33.62 3.12
CA PRO A 58 8.17 -33.52 4.26
C PRO A 58 9.25 -34.60 4.22
N ALA A 59 10.50 -34.24 4.58
CA ALA A 59 11.64 -35.16 4.59
C ALA A 59 12.27 -35.24 5.99
N GLU A 60 12.91 -34.15 6.43
CA GLU A 60 13.43 -33.93 7.78
C GLU A 60 12.69 -32.76 8.43
N ASP A 61 12.95 -32.48 9.71
CA ASP A 61 12.24 -31.41 10.41
C ASP A 61 12.48 -30.03 9.77
N GLY A 62 11.39 -29.39 9.35
CA GLY A 62 11.37 -28.14 8.60
C GLY A 62 11.92 -28.20 7.17
N LEU A 63 12.25 -29.39 6.64
CA LEU A 63 12.79 -29.58 5.29
C LEU A 63 11.90 -30.49 4.44
N PHE A 64 11.90 -30.23 3.13
CA PHE A 64 11.06 -30.90 2.16
C PHE A 64 11.88 -31.57 1.06
N GLN A 65 11.33 -32.60 0.42
CA GLN A 65 11.91 -33.22 -0.76
C GLN A 65 10.90 -33.23 -1.90
N LEU A 66 11.42 -33.19 -3.14
CA LEU A 66 10.57 -33.33 -4.32
C LEU A 66 9.96 -34.74 -4.35
N LYS A 67 8.65 -34.83 -4.61
CA LYS A 67 7.97 -36.13 -4.72
C LYS A 67 8.61 -36.97 -5.84
N PRO A 68 8.77 -38.30 -5.66
CA PRO A 68 9.45 -39.16 -6.63
C PRO A 68 8.88 -39.07 -8.06
N GLU A 69 7.56 -38.95 -8.19
CA GLU A 69 6.87 -38.78 -9.47
C GLU A 69 7.23 -37.47 -10.19
N CYS A 70 7.47 -36.40 -9.45
CA CYS A 70 7.92 -35.11 -9.99
C CYS A 70 9.40 -35.17 -10.36
N ALA A 71 10.25 -35.74 -9.49
CA ALA A 71 11.68 -35.92 -9.75
C ALA A 71 11.96 -36.77 -11.01
N ALA A 72 11.15 -37.81 -11.23
CA ALA A 72 11.28 -38.69 -12.40
C ALA A 72 11.18 -37.97 -13.76
N THR A 73 10.54 -36.78 -13.80
CA THR A 73 10.38 -36.00 -15.04
C THR A 73 11.71 -35.42 -15.55
N VAL A 74 12.66 -35.18 -14.65
CA VAL A 74 13.95 -34.53 -14.93
C VAL A 74 15.16 -35.41 -14.58
N ALA A 75 14.94 -36.52 -13.86
CA ALA A 75 15.99 -37.42 -13.39
C ALA A 75 16.87 -37.97 -14.53
N ALA A 76 16.30 -38.23 -15.72
CA ALA A 76 17.07 -38.72 -16.88
C ALA A 76 18.11 -37.73 -17.40
N GLU A 77 18.04 -36.45 -16.99
CA GLU A 77 18.98 -35.41 -17.37
C GLU A 77 20.10 -35.20 -16.33
N VAL A 78 20.06 -35.91 -15.20
CA VAL A 78 21.07 -35.86 -14.15
C VAL A 78 22.04 -37.04 -14.31
N PRO A 79 23.35 -36.82 -14.45
CA PRO A 79 24.33 -37.91 -14.47
C PRO A 79 24.34 -38.66 -13.12
N PRO A 80 24.50 -40.00 -13.10
CA PRO A 80 24.55 -40.78 -11.85
C PRO A 80 25.65 -40.34 -10.87
N SER A 81 26.74 -39.75 -11.37
CA SER A 81 27.83 -39.18 -10.56
C SER A 81 27.44 -37.92 -9.79
N CYS A 82 26.31 -37.29 -10.13
CA CYS A 82 25.80 -36.07 -9.50
C CYS A 82 24.61 -36.36 -8.59
N GLU A 83 24.15 -37.60 -8.48
CA GLU A 83 23.00 -37.94 -7.63
C GLU A 83 23.37 -37.83 -6.14
N GLY A 84 22.66 -36.95 -5.44
CA GLY A 84 22.77 -36.74 -4.00
C GLY A 84 21.44 -36.35 -3.36
N PRO A 85 21.40 -36.23 -2.02
CA PRO A 85 20.23 -35.70 -1.33
C PRO A 85 20.07 -34.20 -1.62
N VAL A 86 18.87 -33.81 -2.07
CA VAL A 86 18.46 -32.41 -2.22
C VAL A 86 17.24 -32.19 -1.33
N ARG A 87 17.28 -31.12 -0.53
CA ARG A 87 16.20 -30.65 0.33
C ARG A 87 15.81 -29.23 -0.02
N PHE A 88 14.53 -28.96 0.14
CA PHE A 88 13.94 -27.65 0.00
C PHE A 88 13.60 -27.10 1.38
N LEU A 89 13.92 -25.83 1.61
CA LEU A 89 13.35 -25.05 2.71
C LEU A 89 12.45 -23.97 2.13
N ILE A 90 11.38 -23.60 2.85
CA ILE A 90 10.45 -22.59 2.36
C ILE A 90 11.01 -21.21 2.70
N GLY A 91 11.23 -20.41 1.66
CA GLY A 91 11.71 -19.04 1.82
C GLY A 91 11.54 -18.21 0.57
N GLY A 92 11.64 -16.90 0.69
CA GLY A 92 11.55 -15.99 -0.45
C GLY A 92 11.75 -14.52 -0.07
N GLU A 93 12.08 -13.73 -1.08
CA GLU A 93 12.30 -12.30 -0.95
C GLU A 93 10.98 -11.51 -0.96
N ILE A 94 10.88 -10.52 -0.08
CA ILE A 94 9.80 -9.52 -0.03
C ILE A 94 10.44 -8.14 -0.21
N SER A 95 9.84 -7.30 -1.06
CA SER A 95 10.29 -5.92 -1.30
C SER A 95 9.49 -4.96 -0.44
N ASN A 96 10.15 -4.30 0.51
CA ASN A 96 9.55 -3.29 1.38
C ASN A 96 9.89 -1.90 0.83
N ILE A 97 8.86 -1.12 0.48
CA ILE A 97 9.02 0.29 0.06
C ILE A 97 8.14 1.16 0.94
N TYR A 98 8.76 2.00 1.76
CA TYR A 98 8.08 2.78 2.80
C TYR A 98 8.86 4.03 3.16
N LYS A 99 8.21 5.00 3.81
CA LYS A 99 8.88 6.21 4.31
C LYS A 99 9.33 6.05 5.75
N LYS A 100 10.61 6.36 6.04
CA LYS A 100 11.18 6.41 7.39
C LYS A 100 12.27 7.47 7.47
N TYR A 101 12.19 8.33 8.49
CA TYR A 101 13.05 9.51 8.66
C TYR A 101 13.05 10.43 7.43
N ASP A 102 11.84 10.73 6.93
CA ASP A 102 11.58 11.59 5.75
C ASP A 102 12.22 11.14 4.42
N ARG A 103 12.75 9.91 4.35
CA ARG A 103 13.29 9.31 3.14
C ARG A 103 12.51 8.07 2.74
N THR A 104 12.39 7.84 1.43
CA THR A 104 11.83 6.60 0.89
C THR A 104 12.87 5.49 0.99
N ARG A 105 12.58 4.50 1.82
CA ARG A 105 13.39 3.31 2.05
C ARG A 105 12.90 2.20 1.14
N LYS A 106 13.86 1.47 0.55
CA LYS A 106 13.61 0.36 -0.36
C LYS A 106 14.51 -0.78 0.08
N VAL A 107 13.96 -1.73 0.80
CA VAL A 107 14.72 -2.80 1.46
C VAL A 107 14.15 -4.13 1.03
N HIS A 108 15.00 -5.05 0.62
CA HIS A 108 14.61 -6.43 0.37
C HIS A 108 14.98 -7.28 1.58
N ASN A 109 14.06 -8.16 1.96
CA ASN A 109 14.23 -9.07 3.08
C ASN A 109 13.88 -10.49 2.63
N VAL A 110 14.70 -11.47 2.97
CA VAL A 110 14.39 -12.89 2.75
C VAL A 110 13.74 -13.44 4.00
N VAL A 111 12.52 -13.96 3.85
CA VAL A 111 11.75 -14.57 4.94
C VAL A 111 11.72 -16.08 4.78
N PHE A 112 11.82 -16.78 5.90
CA PHE A 112 11.86 -18.23 6.00
C PHE A 112 10.78 -18.74 6.94
N ALA A 113 10.15 -19.85 6.56
CA ALA A 113 9.17 -20.54 7.40
C ALA A 113 9.44 -22.06 7.41
N PRO A 114 9.31 -22.73 8.57
CA PRO A 114 9.59 -24.16 8.69
C PRO A 114 8.49 -25.04 8.08
N THR A 115 7.26 -24.52 7.96
CA THR A 115 6.09 -25.31 7.59
C THR A 115 5.21 -24.59 6.56
N VAL A 116 4.42 -25.38 5.84
CA VAL A 116 3.41 -24.89 4.90
C VAL A 116 2.31 -24.14 5.65
N GLU A 117 1.98 -24.59 6.86
CA GLU A 117 0.99 -23.97 7.74
C GLU A 117 1.43 -22.58 8.19
N ALA A 118 2.68 -22.43 8.69
CA ALA A 118 3.25 -21.13 9.03
C ALA A 118 3.29 -20.20 7.81
N THR A 119 3.66 -20.73 6.64
CA THR A 119 3.64 -19.96 5.38
C THR A 119 2.24 -19.46 5.03
N ALA A 120 1.20 -20.27 5.22
CA ALA A 120 -0.17 -19.87 4.94
C ALA A 120 -0.65 -18.76 5.90
N ILE A 121 -0.28 -18.82 7.18
CA ILE A 121 -0.58 -17.76 8.17
C ILE A 121 0.16 -16.48 7.79
N LEU A 122 1.45 -16.56 7.45
CA LEU A 122 2.23 -15.41 6.96
C LEU A 122 1.56 -14.77 5.74
N GLN A 123 1.17 -15.56 4.73
CA GLN A 123 0.46 -15.05 3.56
C GLN A 123 -0.85 -14.34 3.93
N ALA A 124 -1.62 -14.88 4.88
CA ALA A 124 -2.86 -14.26 5.35
C ALA A 124 -2.62 -12.90 6.03
N GLU A 125 -1.51 -12.73 6.76
CA GLU A 125 -1.14 -11.43 7.34
C GLU A 125 -0.65 -10.45 6.26
N LEU A 126 0.19 -10.89 5.32
CA LEU A 126 0.71 -10.03 4.26
C LEU A 126 -0.38 -9.58 3.26
N GLU A 127 -1.38 -10.42 2.98
CA GLU A 127 -2.51 -10.10 2.09
C GLU A 127 -3.39 -8.97 2.65
N LYS A 128 -3.39 -8.74 3.97
CA LYS A 128 -4.07 -7.59 4.60
C LYS A 128 -3.39 -6.25 4.27
N ILE A 129 -2.12 -6.30 3.87
CA ILE A 129 -1.26 -5.12 3.70
C ILE A 129 -1.14 -4.76 2.23
N GLY A 130 -0.85 -5.74 1.36
CA GLY A 130 -0.63 -5.53 -0.07
C GLY A 130 -0.94 -6.74 -0.93
N ASN A 131 -0.83 -6.57 -2.25
CA ASN A 131 -1.15 -7.62 -3.21
C ASN A 131 0.02 -8.62 -3.34
N ILE A 132 -0.15 -9.80 -2.75
CA ILE A 132 0.82 -10.91 -2.79
C ILE A 132 0.64 -11.86 -4.00
N ARG A 133 -0.36 -11.61 -4.86
CA ARG A 133 -0.74 -12.49 -6.00
C ARG A 133 -0.24 -12.02 -7.35
N ALA A 134 0.27 -10.78 -7.45
CA ALA A 134 0.67 -10.18 -8.71
C ALA A 134 2.12 -10.50 -9.12
N ASP A 135 2.98 -10.83 -8.16
CA ASP A 135 4.41 -11.06 -8.35
C ASP A 135 4.89 -12.04 -7.26
N GLY A 136 5.88 -12.87 -7.59
CA GLY A 136 6.53 -13.79 -6.66
C GLY A 136 7.29 -13.07 -5.54
N ARG A 137 7.85 -11.91 -5.86
CA ARG A 137 8.35 -10.92 -4.90
C ARG A 137 7.36 -9.75 -4.83
N PRO A 138 6.41 -9.75 -3.89
CA PRO A 138 5.48 -8.64 -3.77
C PRO A 138 6.18 -7.39 -3.25
N ILE A 139 5.63 -6.24 -3.66
CA ILE A 139 6.00 -4.93 -3.12
C ILE A 139 4.99 -4.58 -2.03
N LEU A 140 5.47 -4.46 -0.80
CA LEU A 140 4.65 -4.12 0.35
C LEU A 140 5.04 -2.74 0.87
N GLY A 141 4.02 -1.91 1.08
CA GLY A 141 4.11 -0.61 1.75
C GLY A 141 4.24 -0.73 3.25
N LEU A 142 5.22 -1.51 3.72
CA LEU A 142 5.37 -1.95 5.11
C LEU A 142 6.81 -1.73 5.57
N ASP A 143 6.98 -1.16 6.76
CA ASP A 143 8.29 -1.02 7.40
C ASP A 143 8.94 -2.41 7.59
N SER A 144 10.25 -2.51 7.37
CA SER A 144 10.99 -3.78 7.56
C SER A 144 10.93 -4.28 9.01
N ARG A 145 10.86 -3.37 9.99
CA ARG A 145 10.63 -3.70 11.40
C ARG A 145 9.28 -4.38 11.61
N ASP A 146 8.22 -3.85 11.00
CA ASP A 146 6.87 -4.41 11.12
C ASP A 146 6.74 -5.74 10.37
N LEU A 147 7.45 -5.91 9.25
CA LEU A 147 7.57 -7.21 8.60
C LEU A 147 8.22 -8.24 9.54
N LEU A 148 9.31 -7.88 10.22
CA LEU A 148 9.98 -8.75 11.19
C LEU A 148 9.05 -9.11 12.36
N GLU A 149 8.28 -8.15 12.88
CA GLU A 149 7.27 -8.40 13.92
C GLU A 149 6.26 -9.46 13.46
N ILE A 150 5.67 -9.29 12.27
CA ILE A 150 4.73 -10.27 11.70
C ILE A 150 5.38 -11.65 11.57
N VAL A 151 6.62 -11.71 11.06
CA VAL A 151 7.33 -12.99 10.88
C VAL A 151 7.53 -13.71 12.21
N LEU A 152 7.90 -12.98 13.27
CA LEU A 152 8.10 -13.52 14.61
C LEU A 152 6.77 -13.91 15.30
N GLU A 153 5.67 -13.22 15.02
CA GLU A 153 4.35 -13.55 15.56
C GLU A 153 3.73 -14.82 14.96
N VAL A 154 4.11 -15.18 13.73
CA VAL A 154 3.58 -16.35 13.02
C VAL A 154 4.06 -17.66 13.65
N ASP A 155 5.37 -17.79 13.87
CA ASP A 155 6.01 -18.97 14.44
C ASP A 155 7.42 -18.59 14.96
N ASP A 156 7.81 -19.04 16.17
CA ASP A 156 9.11 -18.73 16.77
C ASP A 156 10.31 -19.24 15.94
N ARG A 157 10.07 -20.18 15.02
CA ARG A 157 11.07 -20.73 14.08
C ARG A 157 11.10 -19.99 12.74
N CYS A 158 10.22 -19.02 12.50
CA CYS A 158 10.30 -18.16 11.33
C CYS A 158 11.46 -17.16 11.47
N HIS A 159 12.16 -16.91 10.37
CA HIS A 159 13.37 -16.08 10.36
C HIS A 159 13.34 -15.08 9.21
N LEU A 160 14.01 -13.95 9.41
CA LEU A 160 14.20 -12.91 8.40
C LEU A 160 15.69 -12.56 8.32
N ILE A 161 16.21 -12.53 7.10
CA ILE A 161 17.58 -12.11 6.80
C ILE A 161 17.50 -10.92 5.82
N PRO A 162 18.10 -9.75 6.14
CA PRO A 162 18.22 -8.65 5.20
C PRO A 162 18.98 -9.10 3.94
N ALA A 163 18.40 -8.82 2.77
CA ALA A 163 18.92 -9.24 1.48
C ALA A 163 19.88 -8.21 0.88
N HIS A 164 20.91 -8.71 0.18
CA HIS A 164 21.93 -8.03 -0.62
C HIS A 164 22.22 -6.62 -0.13
N ILE A 165 22.69 -6.55 1.11
CA ILE A 165 22.65 -5.37 1.99
C ILE A 165 23.32 -4.12 1.42
N TRP A 166 24.10 -4.21 0.35
CA TRP A 166 24.86 -3.10 -0.22
C TRP A 166 24.30 -2.48 -1.50
N THR A 167 23.39 -3.17 -2.19
CA THR A 167 22.98 -2.74 -3.53
C THR A 167 22.37 -1.33 -3.52
N PRO A 168 22.70 -0.41 -4.46
CA PRO A 168 22.47 1.02 -4.25
C PRO A 168 21.02 1.42 -3.94
N TRP A 169 20.03 0.77 -4.58
CA TRP A 169 18.62 1.17 -4.51
C TRP A 169 17.70 0.26 -3.72
N PHE A 170 18.02 -1.03 -3.51
CA PHE A 170 17.10 -2.00 -2.91
C PHE A 170 17.75 -2.79 -1.78
N SER A 171 18.41 -2.09 -0.85
CA SER A 171 19.08 -2.72 0.27
C SER A 171 19.11 -1.85 1.51
N ILE A 172 19.45 -2.47 2.63
CA ILE A 172 19.50 -1.82 3.93
C ILE A 172 20.68 -0.84 4.07
N LEU A 173 21.82 -1.04 3.41
CA LEU A 173 23.01 -0.15 3.47
C LEU A 173 23.31 0.54 2.12
N GLY A 174 22.42 0.43 1.14
CA GLY A 174 22.60 1.01 -0.19
C GLY A 174 22.79 2.52 -0.21
N SER A 175 23.63 3.01 -1.13
CA SER A 175 24.01 4.44 -1.23
C SER A 175 22.86 5.40 -1.57
N LYS A 176 21.72 4.92 -2.09
CA LYS A 176 20.57 5.77 -2.46
C LYS A 176 19.44 5.73 -1.45
N SER A 177 18.97 4.54 -1.08
CA SER A 177 17.78 4.33 -0.23
C SER A 177 18.08 3.73 1.15
N GLY A 178 19.31 3.28 1.37
CA GLY A 178 19.74 2.57 2.58
C GLY A 178 19.98 3.46 3.80
N PHE A 179 20.03 2.81 4.95
CA PHE A 179 20.41 3.30 6.27
C PHE A 179 21.94 3.25 6.45
N ASP A 180 22.39 3.79 7.59
CA ASP A 180 23.81 3.69 8.00
C ASP A 180 24.05 2.53 8.99
N SER A 181 22.98 1.94 9.56
CA SER A 181 23.05 0.75 10.43
C SER A 181 21.77 -0.09 10.40
N LEU A 182 21.82 -1.30 10.98
CA LEU A 182 20.64 -2.18 11.13
C LEU A 182 19.65 -1.66 12.18
N GLU A 183 20.14 -0.98 13.23
CA GLU A 183 19.32 -0.41 14.32
C GLU A 183 18.36 0.66 13.81
N GLU A 184 18.76 1.46 12.83
CA GLU A 184 17.87 2.45 12.22
C GLU A 184 16.69 1.80 11.48
N CYS A 185 16.92 0.61 10.91
CA CYS A 185 15.93 -0.14 10.16
C CYS A 185 14.98 -0.91 11.09
N PHE A 186 15.51 -1.75 11.98
CA PHE A 186 14.73 -2.70 12.80
C PHE A 186 14.45 -2.25 14.23
N THR A 187 15.05 -1.13 14.68
CA THR A 187 14.82 -0.51 15.99
C THR A 187 14.92 -1.51 17.14
N ASP A 188 13.86 -1.65 17.93
CA ASP A 188 13.69 -2.58 19.05
C ASP A 188 13.86 -4.06 18.67
N LEU A 189 13.62 -4.43 17.41
CA LEU A 189 13.69 -5.81 16.94
C LEU A 189 15.04 -6.20 16.32
N THR A 190 16.01 -5.26 16.26
CA THR A 190 17.37 -5.52 15.78
C THR A 190 18.03 -6.76 16.40
N PRO A 191 17.88 -7.06 17.71
CA PRO A 191 18.47 -8.26 18.31
C PRO A 191 17.96 -9.60 17.75
N HIS A 192 16.88 -9.60 16.95
CA HIS A 192 16.38 -10.80 16.27
C HIS A 192 17.06 -11.06 14.93
N ILE A 193 17.83 -10.11 14.41
CA ILE A 193 18.66 -10.29 13.22
C ILE A 193 20.00 -10.89 13.64
N PHE A 194 20.36 -12.01 13.05
CA PHE A 194 21.60 -12.76 13.36
C PHE A 194 22.50 -12.99 12.15
N ALA A 195 22.00 -12.74 10.94
CA ALA A 195 22.73 -12.91 9.70
C ALA A 195 22.31 -11.84 8.69
N VAL A 196 23.20 -11.54 7.75
CA VAL A 196 22.97 -10.61 6.64
C VAL A 196 23.50 -11.19 5.34
N GLU A 197 22.74 -11.03 4.25
CA GLU A 197 23.13 -11.51 2.93
C GLU A 197 23.84 -10.40 2.15
N THR A 198 25.07 -10.68 1.72
CA THR A 198 26.01 -9.64 1.26
C THR A 198 25.76 -9.19 -0.19
N GLY A 199 25.24 -10.10 -1.03
CA GLY A 199 24.94 -9.85 -2.44
C GLY A 199 26.16 -9.83 -3.35
N LEU A 200 25.89 -10.06 -4.65
CA LEU A 200 26.85 -10.35 -5.74
C LEU A 200 27.88 -9.24 -6.09
N SER A 201 27.91 -8.13 -5.37
CA SER A 201 28.82 -6.98 -5.65
C SER A 201 29.72 -6.66 -4.46
N SER A 202 29.68 -7.48 -3.41
CA SER A 202 30.54 -7.40 -2.24
C SER A 202 31.04 -8.79 -1.87
N ASP A 203 32.11 -8.85 -1.09
CA ASP A 203 32.67 -10.10 -0.56
C ASP A 203 33.00 -9.94 0.94
N PRO A 204 33.35 -11.02 1.66
CA PRO A 204 33.69 -10.93 3.07
C PRO A 204 34.86 -9.96 3.37
N PRO A 205 35.97 -9.91 2.62
CA PRO A 205 37.01 -8.89 2.79
C PRO A 205 36.52 -7.44 2.76
N MET A 206 35.58 -7.10 1.89
CA MET A 206 34.95 -5.78 1.87
C MET A 206 34.13 -5.56 3.15
N ASN A 207 33.29 -6.52 3.52
CA ASN A 207 32.39 -6.42 4.68
C ASN A 207 33.15 -6.36 6.02
N TRP A 208 34.28 -7.07 6.15
CA TRP A 208 35.14 -7.03 7.33
C TRP A 208 35.70 -5.65 7.65
N ARG A 209 35.63 -4.71 6.72
CA ARG A 209 36.07 -3.34 6.93
C ARG A 209 35.12 -2.52 7.81
N VAL A 210 33.92 -3.01 8.04
CA VAL A 210 32.86 -2.36 8.83
C VAL A 210 32.69 -3.14 10.13
N SER A 211 33.29 -2.65 11.22
CA SER A 211 33.45 -3.46 12.43
C SER A 211 32.18 -3.93 13.11
N TRP A 212 31.10 -3.16 13.03
CA TRP A 212 29.83 -3.52 13.65
C TRP A 212 29.14 -4.68 12.91
N LEU A 213 29.54 -5.01 11.67
CA LEU A 213 29.06 -6.22 10.98
C LEU A 213 29.62 -7.52 11.59
N ASP A 214 30.66 -7.45 12.42
CA ASP A 214 31.23 -8.62 13.10
C ASP A 214 30.22 -9.32 14.04
N ASP A 215 29.17 -8.61 14.46
CA ASP A 215 28.11 -9.14 15.32
C ASP A 215 27.08 -10.01 14.55
N TYR A 216 27.20 -10.09 13.22
CA TYR A 216 26.29 -10.84 12.35
C TYR A 216 27.03 -11.88 11.50
N THR A 217 26.38 -13.01 11.24
CA THR A 217 26.90 -14.00 10.30
C THR A 217 26.71 -13.51 8.87
N LEU A 218 27.81 -13.33 8.13
CA LEU A 218 27.78 -12.98 6.71
C LEU A 218 27.42 -14.21 5.89
N VAL A 219 26.26 -14.18 5.22
CA VAL A 219 25.82 -15.25 4.32
C VAL A 219 25.89 -14.79 2.86
N SER A 220 26.02 -15.74 1.96
CA SER A 220 26.14 -15.50 0.52
C SER A 220 25.27 -16.48 -0.24
N ASN A 221 24.50 -15.99 -1.20
CA ASN A 221 23.47 -16.75 -1.91
C ASN A 221 23.28 -16.24 -3.34
N SER A 222 22.77 -17.10 -4.22
CA SER A 222 22.87 -16.83 -5.65
C SER A 222 21.96 -15.73 -6.20
N ASP A 223 20.88 -15.37 -5.50
CA ASP A 223 19.77 -14.57 -6.05
C ASP A 223 19.37 -15.07 -7.45
N ALA A 224 19.13 -16.37 -7.55
CA ALA A 224 18.98 -17.04 -8.85
C ALA A 224 17.70 -16.63 -9.58
N HIS A 225 17.89 -15.93 -10.70
CA HIS A 225 16.82 -15.57 -11.66
C HIS A 225 16.65 -16.62 -12.79
N SER A 226 17.48 -17.67 -12.80
CA SER A 226 17.34 -18.83 -13.67
C SER A 226 18.02 -20.05 -13.06
N PRO A 227 17.58 -21.29 -13.37
CA PRO A 227 18.14 -22.48 -12.74
C PRO A 227 19.67 -22.67 -12.89
N PRO A 228 20.31 -22.34 -14.04
CA PRO A 228 21.77 -22.44 -14.17
C PRO A 228 22.58 -21.52 -13.24
N LYS A 229 21.96 -20.45 -12.73
CA LYS A 229 22.60 -19.49 -11.82
C LYS A 229 22.61 -19.94 -10.36
N LEU A 230 21.95 -21.06 -10.03
CA LEU A 230 21.96 -21.63 -8.68
C LEU A 230 23.40 -21.88 -8.22
N ALA A 231 23.68 -21.57 -6.96
CA ALA A 231 24.96 -21.75 -6.30
C ALA A 231 26.17 -21.10 -7.00
N ARG A 232 25.97 -20.02 -7.75
CA ARG A 232 27.07 -19.08 -8.08
C ARG A 232 27.61 -18.39 -6.83
N GLU A 233 26.75 -18.28 -5.81
CA GLU A 233 27.05 -17.96 -4.42
C GLU A 233 26.27 -18.93 -3.54
N ALA A 234 26.86 -19.35 -2.43
CA ALA A 234 26.24 -20.31 -1.51
C ALA A 234 26.88 -20.26 -0.12
N THR A 235 26.18 -20.80 0.87
CA THR A 235 26.65 -20.86 2.26
C THR A 235 26.98 -22.31 2.66
N LEU A 236 28.06 -22.50 3.42
CA LEU A 236 28.61 -23.81 3.78
C LEU A 236 28.37 -24.14 5.27
N PHE A 237 27.94 -25.37 5.54
CA PHE A 237 27.63 -25.86 6.89
C PHE A 237 28.26 -27.23 7.16
N ASP A 238 28.48 -27.58 8.44
CA ASP A 238 28.75 -28.93 8.92
C ASP A 238 27.74 -29.36 10.01
N THR A 239 26.47 -29.39 9.66
CA THR A 239 25.37 -29.71 10.59
C THR A 239 24.64 -30.99 10.20
N GLU A 240 23.62 -31.36 10.96
CA GLU A 240 22.60 -32.29 10.45
C GLU A 240 21.67 -31.61 9.43
N LEU A 241 21.03 -32.40 8.57
CA LEU A 241 20.01 -31.93 7.62
C LEU A 241 18.71 -31.61 8.38
N SER A 242 18.65 -30.42 8.97
CA SER A 242 17.48 -29.92 9.71
C SER A 242 17.39 -28.41 9.55
N TYR A 243 16.16 -27.89 9.44
CA TYR A 243 15.92 -26.44 9.40
C TYR A 243 16.52 -25.74 10.63
N ASP A 244 16.27 -26.27 11.83
CA ASP A 244 16.75 -25.65 13.07
C ASP A 244 18.28 -25.70 13.16
N ALA A 245 18.91 -26.78 12.69
CA ALA A 245 20.37 -26.91 12.73
C ALA A 245 21.05 -25.86 11.85
N LEU A 246 20.50 -25.56 10.66
CA LEU A 246 21.03 -24.53 9.76
C LEU A 246 20.94 -23.14 10.39
N PHE A 247 19.75 -22.76 10.90
CA PHE A 247 19.57 -21.43 11.49
C PHE A 247 20.22 -21.27 12.86
N ASN A 248 20.38 -22.34 13.64
CA ASN A 248 21.17 -22.30 14.87
C ASN A 248 22.66 -22.09 14.58
N ALA A 249 23.20 -22.70 13.52
CA ALA A 249 24.57 -22.46 13.08
C ALA A 249 24.78 -20.99 12.64
N LEU A 250 23.80 -20.40 11.95
CA LEU A 250 23.83 -18.98 11.60
C LEU A 250 23.73 -18.05 12.83
N LYS A 251 22.92 -18.41 13.84
CA LYS A 251 22.79 -17.63 15.08
C LYS A 251 24.02 -17.72 15.97
N SER A 252 24.67 -18.89 16.02
CA SER A 252 25.84 -19.12 16.86
C SER A 252 27.12 -18.58 16.22
N GLY A 253 27.21 -18.60 14.88
CA GLY A 253 28.44 -18.32 14.15
C GLY A 253 29.57 -19.30 14.48
N ASP A 254 29.25 -20.50 15.00
CA ASP A 254 30.26 -21.47 15.44
C ASP A 254 31.06 -21.97 14.21
N PRO A 255 32.40 -21.78 14.17
CA PRO A 255 33.22 -22.18 13.02
C PRO A 255 33.26 -23.70 12.78
N THR A 256 32.76 -24.51 13.71
CA THR A 256 32.60 -25.96 13.54
C THR A 256 31.30 -26.35 12.85
N GLU A 257 30.28 -25.48 12.86
CA GLU A 257 28.97 -25.71 12.24
C GLU A 257 28.75 -24.82 11.01
N PHE A 258 29.19 -23.56 11.06
CA PHE A 258 29.21 -22.62 9.95
C PHE A 258 30.62 -22.58 9.33
N LEU A 259 30.75 -23.16 8.14
CA LEU A 259 32.06 -23.35 7.51
C LEU A 259 32.49 -22.17 6.64
N GLY A 260 31.63 -21.18 6.38
CA GLY A 260 31.92 -20.04 5.52
C GLY A 260 31.06 -19.97 4.26
N THR A 261 31.53 -19.24 3.24
CA THR A 261 30.77 -18.93 2.03
C THR A 261 31.53 -19.25 0.73
N ILE A 262 30.75 -19.55 -0.31
CA ILE A 262 31.19 -19.56 -1.71
C ILE A 262 30.74 -18.23 -2.31
N GLU A 263 31.70 -17.47 -2.84
CA GLU A 263 31.48 -16.12 -3.33
C GLU A 263 31.63 -16.03 -4.84
N PHE A 264 30.88 -15.11 -5.42
CA PHE A 264 31.18 -14.55 -6.73
C PHE A 264 32.33 -13.55 -6.58
N PHE A 265 33.10 -13.31 -7.64
CA PHE A 265 34.05 -12.19 -7.61
C PHE A 265 33.27 -10.88 -7.61
N PRO A 266 33.46 -9.99 -6.61
CA PRO A 266 32.63 -8.81 -6.46
C PRO A 266 32.74 -7.88 -7.67
N GLU A 267 33.89 -7.86 -8.36
CA GLU A 267 34.10 -7.07 -9.58
C GLU A 267 33.19 -7.49 -10.73
N GLU A 268 32.73 -8.73 -10.79
CA GLU A 268 31.74 -9.14 -11.80
C GLU A 268 30.34 -8.57 -11.49
N GLY A 269 30.11 -8.18 -10.23
CA GLY A 269 28.90 -7.53 -9.76
C GLY A 269 28.56 -6.26 -10.55
N LYS A 270 27.26 -6.13 -10.86
CA LYS A 270 26.68 -5.01 -11.64
C LYS A 270 26.98 -3.61 -11.12
N TYR A 271 27.18 -3.50 -9.81
CA TYR A 271 27.27 -2.22 -9.11
C TYR A 271 28.51 -2.16 -8.23
N HIS A 272 29.56 -2.90 -8.57
CA HIS A 272 30.78 -2.95 -7.76
C HIS A 272 31.46 -1.58 -7.67
N LEU A 273 31.82 -0.99 -8.82
CA LEU A 273 32.43 0.33 -8.90
C LEU A 273 31.40 1.43 -9.21
N ASP A 274 31.82 2.67 -8.99
CA ASP A 274 31.05 3.85 -9.38
C ASP A 274 31.01 3.98 -10.89
N GLY A 275 29.91 4.46 -11.44
CA GLY A 275 29.92 4.74 -12.86
C GLY A 275 28.68 5.37 -13.47
N HIS A 276 28.80 5.61 -14.77
CA HIS A 276 27.74 6.18 -15.60
C HIS A 276 27.75 5.46 -16.96
N ARG A 277 26.87 4.46 -17.09
CA ARG A 277 26.77 3.51 -18.20
C ARG A 277 26.72 4.20 -19.55
N LYS A 278 25.86 5.23 -19.68
CA LYS A 278 25.65 5.96 -20.94
C LYS A 278 26.94 6.62 -21.48
N CYS A 279 27.92 6.88 -20.61
CA CYS A 279 29.21 7.47 -20.99
C CYS A 279 30.38 6.48 -20.93
N GLY A 280 30.15 5.22 -20.49
CA GLY A 280 31.21 4.24 -20.27
C GLY A 280 32.22 4.64 -19.19
N VAL A 281 31.80 5.47 -18.22
CA VAL A 281 32.66 5.90 -17.11
C VAL A 281 32.53 4.90 -15.97
N CYS A 282 33.67 4.33 -15.55
CA CYS A 282 33.80 3.41 -14.42
C CYS A 282 34.98 3.89 -13.56
N TRP A 283 34.74 4.14 -12.27
CA TRP A 283 35.66 4.82 -11.38
C TRP A 283 35.78 4.13 -10.02
N GLU A 284 36.98 4.18 -9.47
CA GLU A 284 37.21 3.93 -8.04
C GLU A 284 36.70 5.11 -7.19
N PRO A 285 36.35 4.87 -5.91
CA PRO A 285 35.76 5.87 -5.02
C PRO A 285 36.54 7.18 -4.95
N VAL A 286 37.87 7.08 -4.87
CA VAL A 286 38.78 8.25 -4.82
C VAL A 286 38.62 9.14 -6.06
N THR A 287 38.44 8.54 -7.23
CA THR A 287 38.23 9.28 -8.48
C THR A 287 36.87 9.96 -8.50
N THR A 288 35.83 9.29 -8.02
CA THR A 288 34.48 9.86 -7.90
C THR A 288 34.46 11.07 -6.96
N VAL A 289 35.10 10.96 -5.79
CA VAL A 289 35.24 12.06 -4.83
C VAL A 289 36.00 13.23 -5.45
N ALA A 290 37.10 12.97 -6.15
CA ALA A 290 37.87 14.01 -6.85
C ALA A 290 37.05 14.75 -7.92
N ASN A 291 36.09 14.06 -8.55
CA ASN A 291 35.15 14.63 -9.52
C ASN A 291 33.82 15.12 -8.89
N ARG A 292 33.73 15.19 -7.55
CA ARG A 292 32.55 15.63 -6.78
C ARG A 292 31.27 14.84 -7.11
N GLY A 293 31.41 13.55 -7.43
CA GLY A 293 30.29 12.69 -7.79
C GLY A 293 29.69 12.95 -9.17
N LEU A 294 30.35 13.75 -10.03
CA LEU A 294 29.84 14.11 -11.36
C LEU A 294 30.67 13.45 -12.48
N CYS A 295 29.99 12.90 -13.47
CA CYS A 295 30.58 12.30 -14.66
C CYS A 295 31.38 13.34 -15.45
N SER A 296 32.63 13.02 -15.78
CA SER A 296 33.56 13.92 -16.49
C SER A 296 33.16 14.20 -17.94
N GLN A 297 32.27 13.40 -18.52
CA GLN A 297 31.83 13.51 -19.91
C GLN A 297 30.55 14.34 -20.06
N CYS A 298 29.54 14.11 -19.22
CA CYS A 298 28.22 14.72 -19.36
C CYS A 298 27.84 15.67 -18.20
N GLY A 299 28.61 15.70 -17.11
CA GLY A 299 28.33 16.50 -15.92
C GLY A 299 27.16 16.01 -15.06
N LYS A 300 26.58 14.85 -15.37
CA LYS A 300 25.51 14.23 -14.57
C LYS A 300 26.09 13.46 -13.37
N PRO A 301 25.32 13.25 -12.28
CA PRO A 301 25.73 12.38 -11.19
C PRO A 301 26.13 10.98 -11.67
N VAL A 302 27.14 10.39 -11.03
CA VAL A 302 27.45 8.96 -11.21
C VAL A 302 26.66 8.12 -10.21
N THR A 303 26.35 6.89 -10.59
CA THR A 303 25.83 5.88 -9.67
C THR A 303 26.97 5.49 -8.73
N VAL A 304 26.78 5.71 -7.43
CA VAL A 304 27.72 5.29 -6.38
C VAL A 304 27.57 3.79 -6.16
N GLY A 305 28.64 3.05 -6.44
CA GLY A 305 28.73 1.60 -6.34
C GLY A 305 28.92 1.11 -4.91
N VAL A 306 28.89 -0.21 -4.77
CA VAL A 306 29.01 -0.94 -3.51
C VAL A 306 30.36 -0.71 -2.85
N TYR A 307 31.45 -0.74 -3.61
CA TYR A 307 32.79 -0.55 -3.05
C TYR A 307 32.95 0.84 -2.41
N HIS A 308 32.40 1.88 -3.03
CA HIS A 308 32.38 3.23 -2.45
C HIS A 308 31.52 3.27 -1.18
N ARG A 309 30.32 2.70 -1.20
CA ARG A 309 29.46 2.70 -0.02
C ARG A 309 30.07 1.95 1.17
N VAL A 310 30.78 0.85 0.92
CA VAL A 310 31.57 0.16 1.94
C VAL A 310 32.69 1.07 2.45
N GLU A 311 33.42 1.77 1.57
CA GLU A 311 34.47 2.73 1.96
C GLU A 311 33.93 3.84 2.88
N GLU A 312 32.71 4.34 2.63
CA GLU A 312 32.07 5.37 3.45
C GLU A 312 31.78 4.90 4.88
N LEU A 313 31.34 3.64 5.04
CA LEU A 313 30.99 3.07 6.34
C LEU A 313 32.15 2.34 7.03
N ALA A 314 33.24 2.08 6.31
CA ALA A 314 34.39 1.33 6.82
C ALA A 314 35.13 2.10 7.90
N ASP A 315 35.42 1.41 9.00
CA ASP A 315 36.26 1.90 10.10
C ASP A 315 37.61 1.16 10.19
N ARG A 316 37.82 0.17 9.31
CA ARG A 316 39.09 -0.57 9.17
C ARG A 316 39.70 -0.40 7.79
N VAL A 317 41.03 -0.48 7.77
CA VAL A 317 41.80 -0.42 6.52
C VAL A 317 41.58 -1.67 5.66
N PRO A 318 41.63 -1.56 4.32
CA PRO A 318 41.54 -2.71 3.42
C PRO A 318 42.52 -3.84 3.80
N GLY A 319 42.07 -5.10 3.70
CA GLY A 319 42.87 -6.28 4.04
C GLY A 319 42.90 -6.65 5.53
N THR A 320 42.21 -5.89 6.40
CA THR A 320 42.06 -6.27 7.81
C THR A 320 41.14 -7.49 7.93
N ARG A 321 41.60 -8.53 8.64
CA ARG A 321 40.81 -9.74 8.90
C ARG A 321 40.48 -9.90 10.39
N PRO A 322 39.19 -9.86 10.78
CA PRO A 322 38.73 -10.10 12.15
C PRO A 322 39.07 -11.52 12.64
N SER A 323 39.22 -11.69 13.95
CA SER A 323 39.46 -13.01 14.54
C SER A 323 38.23 -13.94 14.44
N SER A 324 37.03 -13.37 14.36
CA SER A 324 35.75 -14.07 14.16
C SER A 324 35.46 -14.40 12.69
N ALA A 325 36.31 -13.95 11.75
CA ALA A 325 36.02 -14.06 10.32
C ALA A 325 36.03 -15.51 9.82
N ALA A 326 34.85 -15.97 9.38
CA ALA A 326 34.69 -17.21 8.65
C ALA A 326 35.49 -17.21 7.32
N PRO A 327 35.93 -18.37 6.83
CA PRO A 327 36.62 -18.45 5.55
C PRO A 327 35.63 -18.26 4.39
N PHE A 328 36.15 -17.95 3.21
CA PHE A 328 35.36 -17.85 1.97
C PHE A 328 36.17 -18.40 0.79
N THR A 329 35.51 -18.66 -0.33
CA THR A 329 36.16 -19.07 -1.59
C THR A 329 35.45 -18.45 -2.78
N SER A 330 36.18 -17.69 -3.60
CA SER A 330 35.63 -17.11 -4.83
C SER A 330 35.74 -18.09 -6.00
N LEU A 331 34.64 -18.32 -6.71
CA LEU A 331 34.58 -19.27 -7.83
C LEU A 331 34.07 -18.61 -9.12
N ILE A 332 34.58 -19.10 -10.25
CA ILE A 332 34.04 -18.86 -11.59
C ILE A 332 33.21 -20.09 -11.97
N PRO A 333 31.91 -19.95 -12.28
CA PRO A 333 31.08 -21.04 -12.78
C PRO A 333 31.74 -21.84 -13.90
N LEU A 334 31.64 -23.17 -13.84
CA LEU A 334 32.31 -24.06 -14.79
C LEU A 334 31.91 -23.79 -16.26
N PRO A 335 30.64 -23.46 -16.60
CA PRO A 335 30.29 -23.07 -17.97
C PRO A 335 31.02 -21.82 -18.47
N GLU A 336 31.32 -20.85 -17.60
CA GLU A 336 32.05 -19.63 -17.94
C GLU A 336 33.53 -19.94 -18.15
N ALA A 337 34.12 -20.73 -17.26
CA ALA A 337 35.49 -21.23 -17.42
C ALA A 337 35.67 -22.01 -18.73
N LEU A 338 34.75 -22.91 -19.06
CA LEU A 338 34.76 -23.65 -20.33
C LEU A 338 34.50 -22.75 -21.53
N GLY A 339 33.67 -21.71 -21.38
CA GLY A 339 33.43 -20.73 -22.43
C GLY A 339 34.69 -19.96 -22.81
N GLU A 340 35.45 -19.52 -21.80
CA GLU A 340 36.75 -18.86 -22.00
C GLU A 340 37.75 -19.80 -22.69
N ILE A 341 37.90 -21.04 -22.19
CA ILE A 341 38.87 -22.02 -22.73
C ILE A 341 38.54 -22.43 -24.18
N LEU A 342 37.25 -22.53 -24.51
CA LEU A 342 36.80 -22.97 -25.83
C LEU A 342 36.56 -21.83 -26.82
N ASP A 343 36.79 -20.58 -26.39
CA ASP A 343 36.52 -19.34 -27.13
C ASP A 343 35.09 -19.30 -27.72
N VAL A 344 34.11 -19.64 -26.89
CA VAL A 344 32.68 -19.62 -27.24
C VAL A 344 31.85 -19.20 -26.02
N GLY A 345 30.64 -18.67 -26.25
CA GLY A 345 29.77 -18.30 -25.14
C GLY A 345 29.43 -19.50 -24.21
N PRO A 346 29.23 -19.26 -22.90
CA PRO A 346 28.96 -20.30 -21.90
C PRO A 346 27.68 -21.10 -22.16
N ASN A 347 26.72 -20.49 -22.87
CA ASN A 347 25.46 -21.13 -23.28
C ASN A 347 25.57 -21.92 -24.60
N SER A 348 26.76 -22.05 -25.18
CA SER A 348 26.93 -22.78 -26.45
C SER A 348 26.71 -24.28 -26.29
N LYS A 349 26.20 -24.95 -27.32
CA LYS A 349 26.02 -26.42 -27.31
C LYS A 349 27.33 -27.16 -27.03
N ARG A 350 28.46 -26.61 -27.48
CA ARG A 350 29.80 -27.18 -27.26
C ARG A 350 30.15 -27.16 -25.77
N VAL A 351 30.00 -26.01 -25.10
CA VAL A 351 30.21 -25.89 -23.64
C VAL A 351 29.26 -26.80 -22.88
N GLN A 352 27.97 -26.81 -23.20
CA GLN A 352 26.99 -27.63 -22.47
C GLN A 352 27.26 -29.14 -22.61
N THR A 353 27.72 -29.59 -23.78
CA THR A 353 28.12 -31.00 -23.98
C THR A 353 29.35 -31.35 -23.14
N GLU A 354 30.33 -30.45 -23.12
CA GLU A 354 31.57 -30.63 -22.35
C GLU A 354 31.33 -30.58 -20.84
N TYR A 355 30.48 -29.65 -20.39
CA TYR A 355 30.02 -29.52 -19.01
C TYR A 355 29.39 -30.84 -18.52
N LEU A 356 28.40 -31.37 -19.24
CA LEU A 356 27.77 -32.65 -18.86
C LEU A 356 28.74 -33.83 -18.91
N ARG A 357 29.71 -33.83 -19.84
CA ARG A 357 30.77 -34.86 -19.93
C ARG A 357 31.66 -34.85 -18.68
N LEU A 358 32.06 -33.68 -18.20
CA LEU A 358 32.87 -33.52 -17.00
C LEU A 358 32.08 -33.92 -15.75
N LEU A 359 30.83 -33.47 -15.64
CA LEU A 359 29.96 -33.86 -14.54
C LEU A 359 29.78 -35.38 -14.45
N GLY A 360 29.55 -36.04 -15.59
CA GLY A 360 29.41 -37.50 -15.67
C GLY A 360 30.66 -38.29 -15.26
N ARG A 361 31.85 -37.67 -15.25
CA ARG A 361 33.13 -38.31 -14.91
C ARG A 361 33.65 -37.96 -13.53
N LEU A 362 33.55 -36.68 -13.15
CA LEU A 362 34.18 -36.14 -11.94
C LEU A 362 33.17 -35.88 -10.81
N GLY A 363 31.87 -35.84 -11.11
CA GLY A 363 30.83 -35.51 -10.14
C GLY A 363 30.30 -34.09 -10.30
N PRO A 364 29.58 -33.55 -9.30
CA PRO A 364 28.89 -32.26 -9.38
C PRO A 364 29.85 -31.06 -9.53
N GLU A 365 29.35 -29.94 -10.06
CA GLU A 365 30.16 -28.76 -10.42
C GLU A 365 30.99 -28.21 -9.27
N LEU A 366 30.39 -27.98 -8.09
CA LEU A 366 31.11 -27.40 -6.95
C LEU A 366 32.25 -28.31 -6.47
N ALA A 367 32.07 -29.64 -6.55
CA ALA A 367 33.14 -30.57 -6.22
C ALA A 367 34.31 -30.43 -7.22
N ILE A 368 34.02 -30.30 -8.53
CA ILE A 368 35.05 -30.07 -9.55
C ILE A 368 35.81 -28.76 -9.28
N LEU A 369 35.09 -27.68 -8.99
CA LEU A 369 35.68 -26.36 -8.80
C LEU A 369 36.49 -26.27 -7.50
N SER A 370 36.11 -26.97 -6.44
CA SER A 370 36.70 -26.79 -5.10
C SER A 370 37.52 -28.00 -4.60
N ASP A 371 36.96 -29.21 -4.66
CA ASP A 371 37.48 -30.36 -3.90
C ASP A 371 38.34 -31.32 -4.74
N ILE A 372 37.98 -31.53 -6.02
CA ILE A 372 38.64 -32.53 -6.85
C ILE A 372 40.11 -32.12 -7.10
N PRO A 373 41.07 -33.06 -6.98
CA PRO A 373 42.48 -32.80 -7.29
C PRO A 373 42.70 -32.36 -8.73
N LEU A 374 43.64 -31.42 -8.94
CA LEU A 374 43.98 -30.89 -10.27
C LEU A 374 44.46 -31.98 -11.25
N GLU A 375 45.06 -33.05 -10.73
CA GLU A 375 45.51 -34.21 -11.53
C GLU A 375 44.32 -34.93 -12.20
N ASP A 376 43.23 -35.13 -11.46
CA ASP A 376 42.02 -35.79 -11.95
C ASP A 376 41.26 -34.89 -12.93
N ILE A 377 41.22 -33.58 -12.66
CA ILE A 377 40.67 -32.57 -13.57
C ILE A 377 41.46 -32.54 -14.88
N SER A 378 42.78 -32.58 -14.81
CA SER A 378 43.66 -32.63 -15.99
C SER A 378 43.42 -33.91 -16.81
N ALA A 379 43.24 -35.05 -16.14
CA ALA A 379 42.97 -36.33 -16.82
C ALA A 379 41.60 -36.35 -17.53
N ALA A 380 40.58 -35.71 -16.96
CA ALA A 380 39.23 -35.70 -17.53
C ALA A 380 38.99 -34.56 -18.53
N GLY A 381 39.38 -33.33 -18.18
CA GLY A 381 39.11 -32.08 -18.92
C GLY A 381 40.32 -31.43 -19.58
N GLY A 382 41.52 -31.95 -19.36
CA GLY A 382 42.76 -31.49 -19.96
C GLY A 382 43.55 -30.47 -19.11
N PRO A 383 44.86 -30.31 -19.37
CA PRO A 383 45.76 -29.43 -18.61
C PRO A 383 45.33 -27.95 -18.58
N VAL A 384 44.70 -27.42 -19.63
CA VAL A 384 44.27 -26.01 -19.68
C VAL A 384 43.14 -25.75 -18.69
N LEU A 385 42.19 -26.67 -18.56
CA LEU A 385 41.11 -26.56 -17.57
C LEU A 385 41.65 -26.70 -16.15
N ALA A 386 42.58 -27.63 -15.91
CA ALA A 386 43.22 -27.79 -14.62
C ALA A 386 44.02 -26.54 -14.22
N GLU A 387 44.74 -25.93 -15.16
CA GLU A 387 45.46 -24.67 -14.93
C GLU A 387 44.50 -23.50 -14.68
N GLY A 388 43.39 -23.40 -15.41
CA GLY A 388 42.36 -22.38 -15.17
C GLY A 388 41.75 -22.51 -13.76
N ILE A 389 41.39 -23.72 -13.34
CA ILE A 389 40.88 -23.99 -11.99
C ILE A 389 41.95 -23.72 -10.92
N ARG A 390 43.23 -24.03 -11.17
CA ARG A 390 44.33 -23.69 -10.25
C ARG A 390 44.41 -22.18 -10.05
N ARG A 391 44.48 -21.40 -11.14
CA ARG A 391 44.54 -19.93 -11.11
C ARG A 391 43.35 -19.35 -10.35
N MET A 392 42.14 -19.83 -10.63
CA MET A 392 40.93 -19.43 -9.91
C MET A 392 41.03 -19.73 -8.41
N ARG A 393 41.42 -20.95 -8.01
CA ARG A 393 41.58 -21.34 -6.60
C ARG A 393 42.64 -20.52 -5.86
N GLU A 394 43.65 -20.03 -6.57
CA GLU A 394 44.72 -19.19 -6.01
C GLU A 394 44.43 -17.67 -6.12
N GLY A 395 43.30 -17.29 -6.74
CA GLY A 395 42.93 -15.87 -6.96
C GLY A 395 43.73 -15.17 -8.07
N GLU A 396 44.43 -15.91 -8.92
CA GLU A 396 45.20 -15.39 -10.06
C GLU A 396 44.29 -15.10 -11.27
N VAL A 397 43.31 -14.20 -11.11
CA VAL A 397 42.34 -13.83 -12.14
C VAL A 397 42.52 -12.39 -12.62
N VAL A 398 42.09 -12.11 -13.84
CA VAL A 398 42.04 -10.76 -14.42
C VAL A 398 40.61 -10.26 -14.33
N ALA A 399 40.40 -9.19 -13.56
CA ALA A 399 39.08 -8.60 -13.35
C ALA A 399 38.89 -7.30 -14.15
N GLN A 400 37.75 -7.19 -14.80
CA GLN A 400 37.20 -5.94 -15.30
C GLN A 400 35.90 -5.65 -14.55
N SER A 401 35.89 -4.60 -13.73
CA SER A 401 34.77 -4.35 -12.82
C SER A 401 33.49 -3.88 -13.53
N GLY A 402 32.35 -4.37 -13.03
CA GLY A 402 31.02 -3.89 -13.37
C GLY A 402 30.68 -2.57 -12.70
N PHE A 403 29.77 -1.83 -13.31
CA PHE A 403 29.33 -0.51 -12.86
C PHE A 403 27.96 -0.16 -13.44
N ASP A 404 27.20 0.66 -12.72
CA ASP A 404 25.91 1.22 -13.17
C ASP A 404 25.02 0.19 -13.90
N GLY A 405 24.93 -1.03 -13.37
CA GLY A 405 24.06 -2.13 -13.78
C GLY A 405 24.57 -3.00 -14.93
N GLU A 406 25.79 -2.76 -15.42
CA GLU A 406 26.53 -3.66 -16.29
C GLU A 406 27.38 -4.63 -15.47
N TYR A 407 27.29 -5.94 -15.77
CA TYR A 407 28.16 -6.95 -15.16
C TYR A 407 29.61 -6.72 -15.60
N GLY A 408 30.53 -6.95 -14.66
CA GLY A 408 31.95 -7.05 -14.96
C GLY A 408 32.29 -8.33 -15.71
N VAL A 409 33.58 -8.58 -15.89
CA VAL A 409 34.09 -9.80 -16.53
C VAL A 409 35.33 -10.26 -15.77
N ILE A 410 35.33 -11.52 -15.35
CA ILE A 410 36.48 -12.20 -14.74
C ILE A 410 37.04 -13.20 -15.75
N ARG A 411 38.36 -13.20 -15.90
CA ARG A 411 39.07 -14.11 -16.82
C ARG A 411 40.18 -14.83 -16.08
N MET A 412 40.38 -16.11 -16.39
CA MET A 412 41.52 -16.89 -15.87
C MET A 412 42.80 -16.66 -16.69
N PHE A 413 42.68 -16.16 -17.92
CA PHE A 413 43.79 -15.97 -18.84
C PHE A 413 43.82 -14.57 -19.47
N ASP A 414 44.99 -13.95 -19.50
CA ASP A 414 45.24 -12.69 -20.24
C ASP A 414 45.70 -12.98 -21.69
N GLY A 415 44.85 -13.66 -22.46
CA GLY A 415 45.14 -14.00 -23.87
C GLY A 415 46.14 -15.16 -24.10
N GLU A 416 46.57 -15.86 -23.05
CA GLU A 416 47.46 -17.03 -23.13
C GLU A 416 46.73 -18.36 -23.40
N ALA A 417 45.41 -18.41 -23.24
CA ALA A 417 44.59 -19.60 -23.44
C ALA A 417 44.77 -20.21 -24.86
N ASP A 418 44.85 -19.34 -25.88
CA ASP A 418 45.09 -19.74 -27.28
C ASP A 418 46.48 -20.35 -27.50
N ARG A 419 47.50 -19.92 -26.75
CA ARG A 419 48.87 -20.45 -26.85
C ARG A 419 48.98 -21.82 -26.20
N LEU A 420 48.28 -22.04 -25.08
CA LEU A 420 48.24 -23.31 -24.37
C LEU A 420 47.37 -24.35 -25.09
N SER A 421 46.23 -23.95 -25.66
CA SER A 421 45.35 -24.82 -26.44
C SER A 421 45.96 -25.25 -27.78
N SER A 422 46.68 -24.35 -28.47
CA SER A 422 47.41 -24.66 -29.70
C SER A 422 48.62 -25.57 -29.47
N PHE A 423 49.31 -25.46 -28.33
CA PHE A 423 50.33 -26.44 -27.91
C PHE A 423 49.74 -27.84 -27.65
N GLN A 424 48.52 -27.89 -27.10
CA GLN A 424 47.79 -29.14 -26.83
C GLN A 424 47.36 -29.84 -28.13
N LEU A 425 46.93 -29.10 -29.14
CA LEU A 425 46.64 -29.63 -30.49
C LEU A 425 47.90 -30.12 -31.23
N GLY A 426 49.07 -29.54 -30.92
CA GLY A 426 50.36 -29.92 -31.53
C GLY A 426 50.95 -31.24 -31.03
N MET A 427 50.68 -31.64 -29.77
CA MET A 427 51.24 -32.89 -29.20
C MET A 427 50.44 -34.16 -29.54
N PHE A 428 49.19 -34.05 -29.99
CA PHE A 428 48.34 -35.18 -30.37
C PHE A 428 48.22 -35.42 -31.89
N ALA A 429 48.93 -34.65 -32.72
CA ALA A 429 48.97 -34.87 -34.17
C ALA A 429 49.93 -36.03 -34.54
N GLY A 430 49.48 -37.26 -34.30
CA GLY A 430 50.04 -38.48 -34.86
C GLY A 430 49.30 -38.91 -36.13
N ASP A 431 49.96 -38.69 -37.27
CA ASP A 431 49.78 -39.17 -38.65
C ASP A 431 48.40 -39.10 -39.39
N PRO A 432 48.36 -38.61 -40.65
CA PRO A 432 47.15 -38.43 -41.43
C PRO A 432 46.88 -39.64 -42.36
N ALA A 433 45.79 -40.37 -42.13
CA ALA A 433 45.28 -41.31 -43.13
C ALA A 433 43.81 -41.68 -42.91
N ALA A 434 42.88 -40.96 -43.55
CA ALA A 434 41.63 -41.55 -44.03
C ALA A 434 41.02 -40.65 -45.11
N ALA A 435 40.66 -41.29 -46.20
CA ALA A 435 40.28 -40.69 -47.46
C ALA A 435 38.88 -40.04 -47.44
N LYS A 436 38.76 -39.05 -48.31
CA LYS A 436 37.54 -38.53 -48.93
C LYS A 436 36.49 -39.62 -49.19
N GLU A 437 35.24 -39.32 -48.85
CA GLU A 437 34.10 -39.68 -49.69
C GLU A 437 33.12 -38.50 -49.74
N GLU A 438 32.89 -38.02 -50.96
CA GLU A 438 31.88 -37.05 -51.35
C GLU A 438 30.50 -37.72 -51.37
N SER A 439 29.47 -37.03 -50.86
CA SER A 439 28.15 -37.09 -51.48
C SER A 439 27.45 -35.76 -51.29
N GLY A 440 27.09 -35.14 -52.41
CA GLY A 440 26.61 -33.77 -52.48
C GLY A 440 25.12 -33.61 -52.28
N ALA A 441 24.74 -32.40 -51.86
CA ALA A 441 23.47 -31.79 -52.19
C ALA A 441 23.68 -30.29 -52.41
N THR A 442 23.59 -29.93 -53.68
CA THR A 442 23.53 -28.62 -54.34
C THR A 442 22.99 -27.44 -53.53
N THR A 443 23.76 -26.34 -53.49
CA THR A 443 23.22 -24.97 -53.40
C THR A 443 23.83 -24.12 -54.51
N ALA A 444 22.97 -23.53 -55.33
CA ALA A 444 23.34 -22.65 -56.43
C ALA A 444 23.39 -21.19 -55.95
N GLY A 445 24.62 -20.67 -55.91
CA GLY A 445 25.09 -19.31 -56.20
C GLY A 445 24.21 -18.07 -55.97
N ARG A 446 24.78 -17.11 -55.23
CA ARG A 446 25.19 -15.82 -55.81
C ARG A 446 26.17 -15.07 -54.90
N GLU A 447 27.39 -14.89 -55.41
CA GLU A 447 28.41 -13.97 -54.90
C GLU A 447 28.03 -12.51 -55.15
N LEU A 448 28.56 -11.59 -54.32
CA LEU A 448 29.09 -10.25 -54.66
C LEU A 448 29.90 -9.73 -53.43
N PRO A 449 30.86 -8.79 -53.60
CA PRO A 449 32.19 -8.87 -53.02
C PRO A 449 32.44 -7.91 -51.85
N ARG A 450 33.40 -8.29 -50.98
CA ARG A 450 34.00 -7.43 -49.96
C ARG A 450 35.22 -6.70 -50.56
N GLU A 451 35.15 -5.38 -50.67
CA GLU A 451 36.32 -4.51 -50.64
C GLU A 451 36.39 -3.87 -49.25
N ARG A 452 37.50 -4.11 -48.54
CA ARG A 452 37.87 -3.40 -47.31
C ARG A 452 38.72 -2.22 -47.74
N ASP A 453 38.24 -1.01 -47.46
CA ASP A 453 39.03 0.21 -47.57
C ASP A 453 39.67 0.50 -46.19
N GLU A 454 41.00 0.62 -46.20
CA GLU A 454 41.83 0.95 -45.06
C GLU A 454 41.87 2.47 -44.89
N SER A 455 41.35 3.00 -43.77
CA SER A 455 41.86 4.26 -43.19
C SER A 455 41.26 4.52 -41.80
N LEU A 456 42.06 4.24 -40.76
CA LEU A 456 41.87 4.78 -39.41
C LEU A 456 42.72 6.06 -39.27
N PRO A 457 42.20 7.16 -38.70
CA PRO A 457 43.05 8.23 -38.21
C PRO A 457 43.52 7.93 -36.78
N SER A 458 44.82 7.71 -36.63
CA SER A 458 45.52 7.71 -35.34
C SER A 458 45.53 9.10 -34.72
N LYS A 459 45.31 9.20 -33.40
CA LYS A 459 46.04 10.07 -32.47
C LYS A 459 45.55 9.81 -31.03
N VAL A 460 46.19 8.88 -30.34
CA VAL A 460 46.22 8.82 -28.88
C VAL A 460 47.60 9.31 -28.47
N ALA A 461 47.66 10.38 -27.69
CA ALA A 461 48.90 10.91 -27.13
C ALA A 461 49.37 10.00 -25.99
N ALA A 462 50.67 9.69 -25.99
CA ALA A 462 51.31 8.86 -24.97
C ALA A 462 51.34 9.58 -23.59
N PRO A 463 51.22 8.83 -22.48
CA PRO A 463 51.42 9.38 -21.14
C PRO A 463 52.92 9.65 -20.88
N PRO A 464 53.27 10.68 -20.08
CA PRO A 464 54.66 10.95 -19.73
C PRO A 464 55.15 9.98 -18.63
N GLU A 465 56.44 9.67 -18.72
CA GLU A 465 57.20 8.72 -17.90
C GLU A 465 57.21 9.02 -16.40
N GLU A 466 57.25 7.92 -15.63
CA GLU A 466 57.47 7.83 -14.19
C GLU A 466 58.74 8.55 -13.73
N ASN A 467 58.61 9.36 -12.67
CA ASN A 467 59.73 9.70 -11.81
C ASN A 467 59.42 9.24 -10.38
N ALA A 468 60.26 8.31 -9.91
CA ALA A 468 60.30 7.79 -8.56
C ALA A 468 60.57 8.89 -7.52
N LEU A 469 59.77 8.93 -6.45
CA LEU A 469 60.14 9.48 -5.14
C LEU A 469 59.49 8.65 -4.03
N ALA A 470 60.20 8.60 -2.91
CA ALA A 470 60.15 7.61 -1.85
C ALA A 470 58.98 7.76 -0.87
N GLU A 471 58.82 6.69 -0.08
CA GLU A 471 58.06 6.52 1.16
C GLU A 471 57.85 7.80 1.98
N GLU A 472 56.58 8.14 2.26
CA GLU A 472 56.17 8.85 3.48
C GLU A 472 54.70 8.52 3.78
N GLU A 473 54.43 8.02 4.99
CA GLU A 473 53.09 7.78 5.53
C GLU A 473 52.30 9.10 5.59
N ILE A 474 51.20 9.20 4.85
CA ILE A 474 50.24 10.31 4.98
C ILE A 474 48.89 9.73 5.40
N ARG A 475 48.56 9.89 6.69
CA ARG A 475 47.19 9.74 7.20
C ARG A 475 46.33 10.86 6.64
N TYR A 476 45.31 10.52 5.84
CA TYR A 476 44.27 11.46 5.42
C TYR A 476 43.09 11.39 6.39
N SER A 477 42.93 12.44 7.20
CA SER A 477 41.66 12.80 7.82
C SER A 477 40.90 13.68 6.83
N LEU A 478 39.76 13.21 6.32
CA LEU A 478 38.86 14.01 5.47
C LEU A 478 38.10 15.03 6.33
N PRO A 479 38.12 16.33 6.00
CA PRO A 479 37.19 17.29 6.55
C PRO A 479 35.93 17.32 5.67
N PHE A 480 34.82 16.78 6.17
CA PHE A 480 33.50 17.06 5.60
C PHE A 480 32.89 18.21 6.39
N ASP A 481 32.69 19.34 5.72
CA ASP A 481 31.89 20.46 6.24
C ASP A 481 30.44 19.96 6.40
N LEU A 482 30.03 19.84 7.66
CA LEU A 482 28.63 19.85 8.07
C LEU A 482 28.04 21.22 7.71
N ALA A 483 27.48 21.34 6.50
CA ALA A 483 26.49 22.37 6.24
C ALA A 483 25.24 22.04 7.07
N SER A 484 25.16 22.74 8.20
CA SER A 484 24.05 22.83 9.14
C SER A 484 22.66 22.86 8.46
N ASN A 485 21.89 21.81 8.66
CA ASN A 485 20.43 21.88 8.65
C ASN A 485 19.97 22.07 10.11
N GLU A 486 20.14 23.29 10.63
CA GLU A 486 19.50 23.72 11.87
C GLU A 486 18.05 24.13 11.55
N HIS A 487 17.13 23.18 11.57
CA HIS A 487 15.73 23.44 11.86
C HIS A 487 15.19 22.40 12.84
N ALA A 488 15.40 22.73 14.13
CA ALA A 488 14.61 22.36 15.30
C ALA A 488 14.22 20.87 15.50
N SER A 489 15.13 20.10 16.11
CA SER A 489 14.74 18.99 16.99
C SER A 489 14.48 19.55 18.40
N SER A 490 13.26 19.34 18.93
CA SER A 490 12.88 19.72 20.29
C SER A 490 13.24 18.60 21.27
N ASP A 491 14.32 18.78 22.02
CA ASP A 491 14.74 17.89 23.11
C ASP A 491 13.89 18.14 24.39
N PRO A 492 13.18 17.14 24.96
CA PRO A 492 12.19 17.33 26.02
C PRO A 492 12.77 17.28 27.44
N GLN A 493 13.96 17.83 27.70
CA GLN A 493 14.51 17.92 29.07
C GLN A 493 15.32 19.19 29.34
N SER A 494 14.68 20.36 29.32
CA SER A 494 15.09 21.45 30.22
C SER A 494 13.93 22.40 30.42
N HIS A 495 13.55 22.63 31.69
CA HIS A 495 12.94 23.85 32.26
C HIS A 495 12.25 23.52 33.57
N GLN A 496 13.05 23.34 34.63
CA GLN A 496 12.59 23.63 35.97
C GLN A 496 12.95 25.08 36.31
N GLY A 497 11.93 25.90 36.57
CA GLY A 497 12.04 27.09 37.42
C GLY A 497 11.90 28.44 36.72
N ALA A 498 10.67 28.98 36.68
CA ALA A 498 10.38 30.38 37.04
C ALA A 498 8.85 30.61 37.01
N GLY A 499 8.28 31.04 38.14
CA GLY A 499 6.86 31.32 38.27
C GLY A 499 6.45 32.63 37.59
N GLY A 500 5.57 32.52 36.60
CA GLY A 500 4.81 33.59 35.98
C GLY A 500 3.82 32.95 35.01
N GLN A 501 2.53 33.31 35.06
CA GLN A 501 1.52 32.81 34.13
C GLN A 501 1.84 33.33 32.71
N THR A 502 2.71 32.63 31.99
CA THR A 502 2.95 32.82 30.55
C THR A 502 1.79 32.20 29.78
N GLU A 503 1.20 32.97 28.86
CA GLU A 503 0.30 32.41 27.83
C GLU A 503 0.97 31.18 27.20
N SER A 504 0.22 30.11 27.03
CA SER A 504 0.71 28.79 26.63
C SER A 504 1.37 28.81 25.25
N ASP A 505 2.51 28.13 25.11
CA ASP A 505 3.39 28.10 23.92
C ASP A 505 2.66 27.75 22.61
N TRP A 506 1.60 26.95 22.67
CA TRP A 506 0.79 26.61 21.50
C TRP A 506 -0.01 27.78 20.91
N PHE A 507 -0.35 28.80 21.71
CA PHE A 507 -1.10 29.97 21.22
C PHE A 507 -0.20 30.88 20.38
N THR A 508 1.07 31.03 20.79
CA THR A 508 2.06 31.85 20.09
C THR A 508 2.49 31.27 18.75
N GLN A 509 2.31 29.96 18.53
CA GLN A 509 2.58 29.30 17.25
C GLN A 509 1.52 29.56 16.15
N LEU A 510 0.36 30.13 16.50
CA LEU A 510 -0.64 30.53 15.51
C LEU A 510 -0.24 31.84 14.81
N ASN A 511 -0.67 32.03 13.56
CA ASN A 511 -0.51 33.33 12.89
C ASN A 511 -1.47 34.41 13.47
N LEU A 512 -1.27 35.68 13.11
CA LEU A 512 -2.07 36.79 13.67
C LEU A 512 -3.59 36.66 13.43
N GLU A 513 -4.01 36.16 12.27
CA GLU A 513 -5.43 35.97 11.93
C GLU A 513 -6.05 34.84 12.76
N GLN A 514 -5.34 33.71 12.86
CA GLN A 514 -5.73 32.57 13.68
C GLN A 514 -5.74 32.92 15.18
N GLN A 515 -4.76 33.69 15.65
CA GLN A 515 -4.72 34.24 17.01
C GLN A 515 -5.93 35.13 17.28
N ALA A 516 -6.29 36.01 16.36
CA ALA A 516 -7.46 36.88 16.49
C ALA A 516 -8.76 36.07 16.54
N ALA A 517 -8.89 35.01 15.72
CA ALA A 517 -10.02 34.10 15.74
C ALA A 517 -10.11 33.30 17.05
N ALA A 518 -9.00 32.72 17.51
CA ALA A 518 -8.95 31.95 18.74
C ALA A 518 -9.10 32.79 20.02
N ALA A 519 -8.75 34.08 19.97
CA ALA A 519 -8.94 35.02 21.08
C ALA A 519 -10.37 35.56 21.18
N HIS A 520 -11.21 35.43 20.14
CA HIS A 520 -12.55 36.00 20.11
C HIS A 520 -13.57 35.12 20.84
N THR A 521 -14.16 35.67 21.92
CA THR A 521 -15.10 34.94 22.79
C THR A 521 -16.34 35.73 23.19
N SER A 522 -16.54 36.95 22.68
CA SER A 522 -17.56 37.89 23.19
C SER A 522 -18.89 37.83 22.46
N THR A 523 -18.87 37.49 21.16
CA THR A 523 -20.06 37.43 20.29
C THR A 523 -19.97 36.21 19.39
N PRO A 524 -21.06 35.82 18.69
CA PRO A 524 -21.00 34.79 17.66
C PRO A 524 -19.92 35.11 16.62
N LEU A 525 -19.22 34.09 16.14
CA LEU A 525 -18.08 34.23 15.25
C LEU A 525 -18.23 33.29 14.06
N ALA A 526 -18.09 33.82 12.84
CA ALA A 526 -17.89 33.04 11.63
C ALA A 526 -16.46 33.23 11.13
N ILE A 527 -15.72 32.13 11.01
CA ILE A 527 -14.36 32.10 10.47
C ILE A 527 -14.45 31.57 9.04
N VAL A 528 -14.27 32.46 8.06
CA VAL A 528 -14.12 32.11 6.65
C VAL A 528 -12.68 31.65 6.45
N ALA A 529 -12.50 30.39 6.14
CA ALA A 529 -11.17 29.79 6.11
C ALA A 529 -11.05 28.90 4.88
N GLY A 530 -10.27 29.34 3.90
CA GLY A 530 -10.01 28.58 2.69
C GLY A 530 -9.33 27.23 2.95
N PRO A 531 -9.15 26.37 1.94
CA PRO A 531 -8.43 25.11 2.08
C PRO A 531 -7.02 25.38 2.63
N GLY A 532 -6.51 24.48 3.47
CA GLY A 532 -5.12 24.56 3.98
C GLY A 532 -4.81 25.72 4.92
N THR A 533 -5.80 26.49 5.38
CA THR A 533 -5.59 27.67 6.27
C THR A 533 -5.49 27.33 7.76
N GLY A 534 -5.53 26.05 8.13
CA GLY A 534 -5.47 25.61 9.52
C GLY A 534 -6.78 25.70 10.29
N LYS A 535 -7.93 25.39 9.65
CA LYS A 535 -9.28 25.39 10.24
C LYS A 535 -9.35 24.66 11.58
N THR A 536 -9.05 23.35 11.54
CA THR A 536 -9.14 22.46 12.70
C THR A 536 -8.20 22.90 13.82
N ARG A 537 -6.95 23.32 13.49
CA ARG A 537 -5.99 23.84 14.46
C ARG A 537 -6.50 25.11 15.14
N THR A 538 -7.08 26.03 14.39
CA THR A 538 -7.65 27.27 14.93
C THR A 538 -8.81 26.97 15.89
N LEU A 539 -9.67 26.00 15.53
CA LEU A 539 -10.82 25.63 16.35
C LEU A 539 -10.41 24.90 17.64
N THR A 540 -9.47 23.94 17.58
CA THR A 540 -8.99 23.21 18.76
C THR A 540 -8.25 24.13 19.72
N VAL A 541 -7.40 25.02 19.21
CA VAL A 541 -6.68 26.02 20.00
C VAL A 541 -7.65 27.00 20.67
N ARG A 542 -8.72 27.42 19.96
CA ARG A 542 -9.78 28.24 20.56
C ARG A 542 -10.46 27.52 21.73
N ILE A 543 -10.83 26.25 21.56
CA ILE A 543 -11.46 25.44 22.61
C ILE A 543 -10.53 25.31 23.82
N ALA A 544 -9.26 25.00 23.59
CA ALA A 544 -8.26 24.90 24.65
C ALA A 544 -8.12 26.22 25.44
N ARG A 545 -8.09 27.36 24.72
CA ARG A 545 -8.02 28.69 25.33
C ARG A 545 -9.25 29.04 26.16
N LEU A 546 -10.45 28.62 25.75
CA LEU A 546 -11.67 28.85 26.55
C LEU A 546 -11.58 28.16 27.92
N ILE A 547 -10.98 26.97 27.96
CA ILE A 547 -10.81 26.19 29.19
C ILE A 547 -9.71 26.79 30.06
N GLU A 548 -8.50 27.01 29.52
CA GLU A 548 -7.35 27.47 30.31
C GLU A 548 -7.41 28.97 30.64
N GLY A 549 -7.82 29.81 29.69
CA GLY A 549 -7.74 31.26 29.79
C GLY A 549 -9.00 31.94 30.32
N LYS A 550 -10.18 31.31 30.16
CA LYS A 550 -11.48 31.89 30.59
C LYS A 550 -12.27 31.06 31.59
N GLY A 551 -11.75 29.89 31.98
CA GLY A 551 -12.38 29.04 33.00
C GLY A 551 -13.69 28.40 32.55
N ALA A 552 -13.90 28.22 31.23
CA ALA A 552 -15.04 27.45 30.75
C ALA A 552 -14.94 26.01 31.25
N ALA A 553 -16.01 25.47 31.83
CA ALA A 553 -16.05 24.07 32.22
C ALA A 553 -15.97 23.20 30.95
N PRO A 554 -15.08 22.19 30.87
CA PRO A 554 -14.97 21.32 29.69
C PRO A 554 -16.32 20.69 29.27
N SER A 555 -17.14 20.31 30.25
CA SER A 555 -18.48 19.75 30.05
C SER A 555 -19.49 20.73 29.44
N SER A 556 -19.18 22.03 29.40
CA SER A 556 -20.02 23.07 28.81
C SER A 556 -19.75 23.36 27.34
N ILE A 557 -18.79 22.65 26.74
CA ILE A 557 -18.33 22.85 25.36
C ILE A 557 -18.88 21.74 24.48
N LEU A 558 -19.51 22.16 23.38
CA LEU A 558 -19.95 21.31 22.28
C LEU A 558 -19.12 21.64 21.03
N ALA A 559 -18.47 20.63 20.44
CA ALA A 559 -17.79 20.72 19.16
C ALA A 559 -18.39 19.73 18.17
N VAL A 560 -18.96 20.25 17.09
CA VAL A 560 -19.66 19.46 16.08
C VAL A 560 -18.87 19.44 14.77
N THR A 561 -18.66 18.26 14.21
CA THR A 561 -18.00 18.06 12.91
C THR A 561 -18.90 17.30 11.93
N PHE A 562 -18.52 17.26 10.66
CA PHE A 562 -19.29 16.57 9.62
C PHE A 562 -19.05 15.04 9.59
N THR A 563 -17.82 14.59 9.89
CA THR A 563 -17.43 13.16 9.83
C THR A 563 -16.91 12.65 11.18
N ASN A 564 -17.02 11.34 11.42
CA ASN A 564 -16.52 10.71 12.64
C ASN A 564 -15.00 10.82 12.75
N ARG A 565 -14.27 10.64 11.64
CA ARG A 565 -12.81 10.87 11.59
C ARG A 565 -12.42 12.29 12.01
N ALA A 566 -13.10 13.32 11.52
CA ALA A 566 -12.82 14.70 11.93
C ALA A 566 -13.11 14.93 13.42
N ALA A 567 -14.13 14.27 13.98
CA ALA A 567 -14.37 14.30 15.42
C ALA A 567 -13.25 13.62 16.22
N GLU A 568 -12.75 12.48 15.76
CA GLU A 568 -11.65 11.75 16.42
C GLU A 568 -10.34 12.53 16.38
N GLU A 569 -9.96 13.04 15.21
CA GLU A 569 -8.78 13.89 15.05
C GLU A 569 -8.86 15.14 15.94
N MET A 570 -10.05 15.74 16.06
CA MET A 570 -10.27 16.86 16.97
C MET A 570 -10.09 16.45 18.43
N ARG A 571 -10.55 15.26 18.84
CA ARG A 571 -10.34 14.73 20.22
C ARG A 571 -8.87 14.45 20.50
N GLU A 572 -8.14 13.87 19.56
CA GLU A 572 -6.70 13.59 19.67
C GLU A 572 -5.93 14.90 19.87
N ARG A 573 -6.14 15.89 18.99
CA ARG A 573 -5.52 17.22 19.11
C ARG A 573 -5.89 17.92 20.41
N LEU A 574 -7.14 17.82 20.87
CA LEU A 574 -7.55 18.39 22.17
C LEU A 574 -6.90 17.65 23.34
N THR A 575 -6.66 16.35 23.21
CA THR A 575 -5.98 15.54 24.23
C THR A 575 -4.50 15.91 24.32
N GLU A 576 -3.84 16.16 23.19
CA GLU A 576 -2.47 16.69 23.17
C GLU A 576 -2.38 18.06 23.84
N LEU A 577 -3.34 18.95 23.59
CA LEU A 577 -3.34 20.31 24.13
C LEU A 577 -3.73 20.40 25.62
N LEU A 578 -4.67 19.57 26.09
CA LEU A 578 -5.30 19.71 27.41
C LEU A 578 -5.09 18.53 28.36
N GLY A 579 -4.55 17.41 27.86
CA GLY A 579 -4.51 16.13 28.54
C GLY A 579 -5.84 15.38 28.55
N THR A 580 -5.76 14.06 28.75
CA THR A 580 -6.90 13.12 28.64
C THR A 580 -8.03 13.39 29.64
N GLU A 581 -7.70 13.84 30.86
CA GLU A 581 -8.70 14.09 31.91
C GLU A 581 -9.68 15.21 31.50
N ARG A 582 -9.15 16.31 30.95
CA ARG A 582 -9.97 17.45 30.53
C ARG A 582 -10.63 17.22 29.18
N SER A 583 -9.92 16.63 28.22
CA SER A 583 -10.45 16.41 26.87
C SER A 583 -11.65 15.46 26.87
N SER A 584 -11.64 14.42 27.71
CA SER A 584 -12.73 13.43 27.82
C SER A 584 -14.07 14.02 28.31
N LEU A 585 -14.04 15.19 28.94
CA LEU A 585 -15.25 15.89 29.40
C LEU A 585 -15.88 16.78 28.31
N ILE A 586 -15.18 17.04 27.21
CA ILE A 586 -15.66 17.87 26.10
C ILE A 586 -16.59 17.03 25.22
N THR A 587 -17.76 17.58 24.86
CA THR A 587 -18.66 16.90 23.93
C THR A 587 -18.20 17.18 22.51
N VAL A 588 -17.43 16.26 21.92
CA VAL A 588 -17.02 16.29 20.51
C VAL A 588 -17.78 15.19 19.77
N GLY A 589 -18.32 15.46 18.58
CA GLY A 589 -19.02 14.45 17.76
C GLY A 589 -19.64 15.01 16.50
N THR A 590 -20.40 14.19 15.77
CA THR A 590 -21.18 14.65 14.60
C THR A 590 -22.57 15.13 15.00
N PHE A 591 -23.26 15.85 14.11
CA PHE A 591 -24.67 16.22 14.32
C PHE A 591 -25.54 14.99 14.62
N HIS A 592 -25.31 13.86 13.96
CA HIS A 592 -26.08 12.63 14.14
C HIS A 592 -25.80 11.98 15.49
N GLN A 593 -24.53 11.98 15.94
CA GLN A 593 -24.18 11.51 17.28
C GLN A 593 -24.82 12.38 18.37
N LEU A 594 -24.81 13.70 18.19
CA LEU A 594 -25.49 14.63 19.10
C LEU A 594 -27.00 14.37 19.13
N GLY A 595 -27.65 14.27 17.97
CA GLY A 595 -29.07 13.98 17.85
C GLY A 595 -29.46 12.65 18.49
N ALA A 596 -28.71 11.59 18.21
CA ALA A 596 -28.92 10.28 18.84
C ALA A 596 -28.75 10.33 20.37
N SER A 597 -27.72 11.02 20.87
CA SER A 597 -27.50 11.19 22.31
C SER A 597 -28.66 11.93 22.98
N LEU A 598 -29.13 13.03 22.37
CA LEU A 598 -30.25 13.82 22.90
C LEU A 598 -31.57 13.03 22.89
N LEU A 599 -31.84 12.28 21.83
CA LEU A 599 -33.04 11.45 21.72
C LEU A 599 -33.00 10.27 22.71
N ARG A 600 -31.84 9.69 22.98
CA ARG A 600 -31.72 8.67 24.04
C ARG A 600 -31.92 9.24 25.42
N GLU A 601 -31.44 10.45 25.68
CA GLU A 601 -31.58 11.08 27.00
C GLU A 601 -33.01 11.60 27.24
N PHE A 602 -33.60 12.27 26.25
CA PHE A 602 -34.85 13.04 26.41
C PHE A 602 -36.01 12.63 25.49
N GLY A 603 -35.82 11.66 24.58
CA GLY A 603 -36.80 11.31 23.55
C GLY A 603 -38.19 10.90 24.06
N ASN A 604 -38.28 10.41 25.29
CA ASN A 604 -39.54 10.10 25.96
C ASN A 604 -40.50 11.30 25.99
N ALA A 605 -39.99 12.54 25.98
CA ALA A 605 -40.80 13.77 25.93
C ALA A 605 -41.67 13.86 24.68
N ILE A 606 -41.26 13.24 23.57
CA ILE A 606 -42.02 13.16 22.31
C ILE A 606 -42.44 11.74 21.95
N GLY A 607 -42.47 10.82 22.93
CA GLY A 607 -42.90 9.44 22.73
C GLY A 607 -41.89 8.54 22.01
N ILE A 608 -40.63 8.95 21.88
CA ILE A 608 -39.55 8.12 21.34
C ILE A 608 -38.90 7.34 22.49
N SER A 609 -38.87 6.01 22.38
CA SER A 609 -38.21 5.15 23.36
C SER A 609 -36.69 5.37 23.38
N GLN A 610 -36.04 5.25 24.53
CA GLN A 610 -34.58 5.38 24.63
C GLN A 610 -33.82 4.23 23.94
N ASP A 611 -34.49 3.09 23.72
CA ASP A 611 -33.92 1.88 23.12
C ASP A 611 -34.24 1.76 21.61
N PHE A 612 -34.45 2.89 20.92
CA PHE A 612 -34.73 2.87 19.48
C PHE A 612 -33.56 2.28 18.67
N THR A 613 -33.90 1.63 17.55
CA THR A 613 -32.91 1.12 16.59
C THR A 613 -32.64 2.15 15.48
N ILE A 614 -31.42 2.17 14.95
CA ILE A 614 -31.03 3.06 13.84
C ILE A 614 -30.97 2.24 12.56
N LEU A 615 -31.82 2.57 11.58
CA LEU A 615 -31.89 1.84 10.32
C LEU A 615 -30.87 2.35 9.30
N ALA A 616 -30.06 1.44 8.77
CA ALA A 616 -29.19 1.69 7.62
C ALA A 616 -30.00 1.68 6.31
N ASP A 617 -29.42 2.16 5.21
CA ASP A 617 -30.09 2.25 3.91
C ASP A 617 -30.72 0.93 3.42
N PRO A 618 -30.05 -0.23 3.54
CA PRO A 618 -30.67 -1.51 3.22
C PRO A 618 -31.91 -1.83 4.06
N ASP A 619 -31.95 -1.41 5.32
CA ASP A 619 -33.07 -1.66 6.25
C ASP A 619 -34.24 -0.72 5.98
N ARG A 620 -33.96 0.53 5.61
CA ARG A 620 -34.97 1.50 5.15
C ARG A 620 -35.70 0.99 3.92
N GLN A 621 -34.97 0.37 2.98
CA GLN A 621 -35.58 -0.23 1.78
C GLN A 621 -36.51 -1.40 2.11
N THR A 622 -36.11 -2.27 3.04
CA THR A 622 -36.95 -3.39 3.51
C THR A 622 -38.22 -2.86 4.20
N LEU A 623 -38.09 -1.88 5.08
CA LEU A 623 -39.23 -1.28 5.78
C LEU A 623 -40.21 -0.60 4.81
N LEU A 624 -39.69 0.16 3.84
CA LEU A 624 -40.53 0.84 2.85
C LEU A 624 -41.25 -0.15 1.94
N ARG A 625 -40.59 -1.25 1.53
CA ARG A 625 -41.23 -2.32 0.75
C ARG A 625 -42.40 -2.94 1.51
N ARG A 626 -42.28 -3.12 2.84
CA ARG A 626 -43.36 -3.62 3.68
C ARG A 626 -44.51 -2.63 3.78
N ALA A 627 -44.22 -1.34 3.97
CA ALA A 627 -45.24 -0.29 4.09
C ALA A 627 -45.98 -0.02 2.77
N CYS A 628 -45.29 -0.22 1.65
CA CYS A 628 -45.76 0.03 0.29
C CYS A 628 -45.41 -1.15 -0.64
N PRO A 629 -46.07 -2.31 -0.49
CA PRO A 629 -45.80 -3.51 -1.28
C PRO A 629 -46.09 -3.35 -2.78
N GLU A 630 -46.89 -2.34 -3.14
CA GLU A 630 -47.19 -1.97 -4.52
C GLU A 630 -46.00 -1.37 -5.30
N LEU A 631 -44.96 -0.87 -4.61
CA LEU A 631 -43.85 -0.16 -5.24
C LEU A 631 -42.76 -1.11 -5.74
N GLY A 632 -42.35 -0.92 -7.01
CA GLY A 632 -41.21 -1.63 -7.58
C GLY A 632 -39.86 -1.15 -7.01
N ALA A 633 -38.78 -1.91 -7.24
CA ALA A 633 -37.45 -1.61 -6.69
C ALA A 633 -36.90 -0.21 -7.06
N ARG A 634 -37.18 0.26 -8.28
CA ARG A 634 -36.78 1.61 -8.74
C ARG A 634 -37.57 2.71 -8.05
N GLU A 635 -38.86 2.48 -7.84
CA GLU A 635 -39.78 3.42 -7.19
C GLU A 635 -39.48 3.53 -5.70
N LEU A 636 -39.16 2.42 -5.03
CA LEU A 636 -38.69 2.41 -3.64
C LEU A 636 -37.46 3.30 -3.43
N ARG A 637 -36.46 3.20 -4.32
CA ARG A 637 -35.26 4.07 -4.25
C ARG A 637 -35.62 5.54 -4.42
N ALA A 638 -36.43 5.86 -5.42
CA ALA A 638 -36.88 7.23 -5.67
C ALA A 638 -37.69 7.80 -4.48
N ALA A 639 -38.53 6.99 -3.85
CA ALA A 639 -39.30 7.36 -2.68
C ALA A 639 -38.42 7.61 -1.45
N LEU A 640 -37.40 6.76 -1.20
CA LEU A 640 -36.44 7.00 -0.11
C LEU A 640 -35.61 8.27 -0.34
N GLU A 641 -35.18 8.54 -1.58
CA GLU A 641 -34.50 9.79 -1.93
C GLU A 641 -35.40 11.00 -1.66
N GLU A 642 -36.69 10.92 -2.00
CA GLU A 642 -37.66 11.98 -1.73
C GLU A 642 -37.92 12.18 -0.22
N ILE A 643 -38.08 11.09 0.53
CA ILE A 643 -38.24 11.11 2.00
C ILE A 643 -37.02 11.77 2.65
N SER A 644 -35.81 11.35 2.28
CA SER A 644 -34.57 11.91 2.80
C SER A 644 -34.42 13.39 2.46
N ALA A 645 -34.70 13.77 1.21
CA ALA A 645 -34.70 15.16 0.79
C ALA A 645 -35.67 16.00 1.64
N ARG A 646 -36.89 15.51 1.87
CA ARG A 646 -37.89 16.18 2.70
C ARG A 646 -37.46 16.32 4.16
N LYS A 647 -36.89 15.26 4.77
CA LYS A 647 -36.38 15.31 6.16
C LYS A 647 -35.25 16.33 6.32
N ASN A 648 -34.40 16.47 5.30
CA ASN A 648 -33.31 17.44 5.26
C ASN A 648 -33.75 18.86 4.87
N GLY A 649 -35.05 19.09 4.63
CA GLY A 649 -35.64 20.40 4.33
C GLY A 649 -35.56 20.83 2.87
N LEU A 650 -35.35 19.91 1.92
CA LEU A 650 -35.48 20.14 0.49
C LEU A 650 -36.96 19.99 0.07
N THR A 651 -37.77 21.04 0.17
CA THR A 651 -39.12 21.03 -0.41
C THR A 651 -39.03 21.22 -1.92
N ARG A 652 -39.53 20.25 -2.70
CA ARG A 652 -39.48 20.29 -4.17
C ARG A 652 -40.46 21.36 -4.69
N ALA A 653 -39.95 22.46 -5.24
CA ALA A 653 -40.79 23.42 -5.96
C ALA A 653 -41.31 22.76 -7.26
N THR A 654 -42.63 22.65 -7.41
CA THR A 654 -43.23 22.23 -8.69
C THR A 654 -43.06 23.34 -9.73
N LYS A 655 -43.12 22.99 -11.04
CA LYS A 655 -43.00 23.94 -12.17
C LYS A 655 -44.00 25.11 -12.13
N GLU A 656 -44.99 25.07 -11.24
CA GLU A 656 -46.06 26.07 -11.09
C GLU A 656 -45.93 26.90 -9.81
N GLY A 657 -44.84 26.78 -9.05
CA GLY A 657 -44.59 27.62 -7.86
C GLY A 657 -45.52 27.35 -6.67
N LYS A 658 -46.26 26.24 -6.68
CA LYS A 658 -46.98 25.74 -5.51
C LYS A 658 -46.08 24.78 -4.72
N THR A 659 -45.82 25.12 -3.46
CA THR A 659 -45.35 24.18 -2.44
C THR A 659 -46.48 23.21 -2.14
N GLU A 660 -46.45 22.01 -2.74
CA GLU A 660 -47.35 20.95 -2.30
C GLU A 660 -46.85 20.40 -0.94
N GLU A 661 -47.36 20.98 0.14
CA GLU A 661 -47.39 20.36 1.47
C GLU A 661 -48.49 19.28 1.56
N SER A 662 -48.76 18.54 0.47
CA SER A 662 -49.62 17.37 0.57
C SER A 662 -48.76 16.20 1.02
N ASP A 663 -48.98 15.71 2.23
CA ASP A 663 -48.35 14.48 2.73
C ASP A 663 -48.64 13.35 1.73
N SER A 664 -47.59 12.86 1.04
CA SER A 664 -47.75 11.72 0.15
C SER A 664 -48.13 10.50 1.00
N GLU A 665 -49.01 9.66 0.48
CA GLU A 665 -49.43 8.44 1.17
C GLU A 665 -48.22 7.57 1.55
N THR A 666 -47.18 7.54 0.71
CA THR A 666 -45.91 6.86 0.96
C THR A 666 -45.16 7.43 2.17
N TRP A 667 -45.09 8.76 2.33
CA TRP A 667 -44.45 9.39 3.49
C TRP A 667 -45.14 8.99 4.79
N THR A 668 -46.47 9.10 4.83
CA THR A 668 -47.28 8.79 6.03
C THR A 668 -47.13 7.33 6.42
N ARG A 669 -47.20 6.41 5.45
CA ARG A 669 -47.02 4.97 5.70
C ARG A 669 -45.60 4.65 6.18
N TYR A 670 -44.58 5.29 5.62
CA TYR A 670 -43.20 5.08 6.05
C TYR A 670 -42.94 5.57 7.47
N GLN A 671 -43.43 6.76 7.83
CA GLN A 671 -43.33 7.29 9.20
C GLN A 671 -44.07 6.41 10.22
N ALA A 672 -45.29 5.95 9.89
CA ALA A 672 -46.03 5.03 10.74
C ALA A 672 -45.29 3.69 10.94
N ALA A 673 -44.67 3.17 9.88
CA ALA A 673 -43.89 1.93 9.95
C ALA A 673 -42.61 2.08 10.80
N LEU A 674 -41.95 3.25 10.79
CA LEU A 674 -40.82 3.55 11.67
C LEU A 674 -41.25 3.58 13.15
N GLU A 675 -42.37 4.24 13.44
CA GLU A 675 -42.93 4.33 14.79
C GLU A 675 -43.35 2.94 15.32
N GLU A 676 -44.04 2.14 14.51
CA GLU A 676 -44.43 0.75 14.85
C GLU A 676 -43.20 -0.14 15.13
N ALA A 677 -42.09 0.08 14.43
CA ALA A 677 -40.86 -0.67 14.59
C ALA A 677 -39.95 -0.17 15.73
N ASN A 678 -40.33 0.89 16.45
CA ASN A 678 -39.46 1.61 17.40
C ASN A 678 -38.07 1.91 16.78
N ALA A 679 -38.08 2.47 15.57
CA ALA A 679 -36.89 2.69 14.78
C ALA A 679 -36.83 4.13 14.24
N LEU A 680 -35.61 4.64 14.10
CA LEU A 680 -35.32 5.92 13.47
C LEU A 680 -34.37 5.68 12.30
N ASP A 681 -34.55 6.41 11.20
CA ASP A 681 -33.52 6.46 10.17
C ASP A 681 -32.48 7.54 10.46
N PHE A 682 -31.44 7.61 9.63
CA PHE A 682 -30.33 8.54 9.79
C PHE A 682 -30.80 10.01 9.85
N ASP A 683 -31.72 10.40 8.97
CA ASP A 683 -32.23 11.77 8.87
C ASP A 683 -33.12 12.14 10.08
N ASP A 684 -33.83 11.17 10.67
CA ASP A 684 -34.67 11.38 11.86
C ASP A 684 -33.87 11.78 13.09
N LEU A 685 -32.60 11.35 13.21
CA LEU A 685 -31.76 11.69 14.37
C LEU A 685 -31.61 13.20 14.56
N ILE A 686 -31.62 13.97 13.47
CA ILE A 686 -31.56 15.43 13.51
C ILE A 686 -32.96 16.01 13.59
N LEU A 687 -33.86 15.58 12.70
CA LEU A 687 -35.20 16.15 12.58
C LEU A 687 -36.00 15.97 13.87
N ARG A 688 -36.04 14.76 14.43
CA ARG A 688 -36.78 14.46 15.67
C ARG A 688 -36.13 15.13 16.88
N ALA A 689 -34.79 15.25 16.91
CA ALA A 689 -34.11 15.99 17.98
C ALA A 689 -34.50 17.48 17.95
N ALA A 690 -34.53 18.11 16.78
CA ALA A 690 -35.00 19.49 16.66
C ALA A 690 -36.48 19.64 17.09
N GLN A 691 -37.36 18.75 16.63
CA GLN A 691 -38.79 18.75 17.02
C GLN A 691 -38.98 18.57 18.53
N MET A 692 -38.19 17.70 19.17
CA MET A 692 -38.22 17.49 20.61
C MET A 692 -37.93 18.79 21.36
N LEU A 693 -36.87 19.50 20.97
CA LEU A 693 -36.47 20.76 21.59
C LEU A 693 -37.47 21.89 21.36
N GLU A 694 -38.22 21.87 20.26
CA GLU A 694 -39.29 22.85 20.01
C GLU A 694 -40.56 22.57 20.81
N THR A 695 -40.85 21.29 21.05
CA THR A 695 -42.09 20.86 21.71
C THR A 695 -41.97 20.96 23.22
N ASP A 696 -40.81 20.60 23.80
CA ASP A 696 -40.58 20.60 25.24
C ASP A 696 -39.56 21.67 25.66
N ALA A 697 -40.09 22.79 26.17
CA ALA A 697 -39.29 23.91 26.65
C ALA A 697 -38.41 23.57 27.87
N ALA A 698 -38.78 22.58 28.69
CA ALA A 698 -37.97 22.17 29.83
C ALA A 698 -36.74 21.38 29.37
N VAL A 699 -36.91 20.49 28.39
CA VAL A 699 -35.80 19.79 27.74
C VAL A 699 -34.89 20.79 27.03
N LEU A 700 -35.44 21.73 26.26
CA LEU A 700 -34.66 22.79 25.62
C LEU A 700 -33.81 23.57 26.63
N SER A 701 -34.41 24.00 27.73
CA SER A 701 -33.70 24.74 28.78
C SER A 701 -32.58 23.92 29.42
N ALA A 702 -32.80 22.63 29.65
CA ALA A 702 -31.78 21.73 30.20
C ALA A 702 -30.60 21.55 29.25
N VAL A 703 -30.86 21.36 27.96
CA VAL A 703 -29.83 21.20 26.93
C VAL A 703 -29.07 22.52 26.70
N GLN A 704 -29.76 23.66 26.64
CA GLN A 704 -29.13 24.98 26.54
C GLN A 704 -28.26 25.31 27.76
N ALA A 705 -28.70 24.95 28.97
CA ALA A 705 -27.91 25.15 30.19
C ALA A 705 -26.63 24.28 30.21
N ARG A 706 -26.64 23.14 29.52
CA ARG A 706 -25.47 22.27 29.38
C ARG A 706 -24.43 22.88 28.47
N PHE A 707 -24.80 23.49 27.34
CA PHE A 707 -23.86 23.96 26.32
C PHE A 707 -23.77 25.48 26.28
N GLY A 708 -22.77 26.04 26.97
CA GLY A 708 -22.48 27.48 26.95
C GLY A 708 -21.61 27.92 25.75
N TRP A 709 -20.88 26.98 25.15
CA TRP A 709 -19.95 27.23 24.06
C TRP A 709 -20.14 26.20 22.95
N ILE A 710 -20.46 26.65 21.74
CA ILE A 710 -20.72 25.78 20.60
C ILE A 710 -19.73 26.10 19.48
N SER A 711 -19.04 25.09 19.00
CA SER A 711 -18.09 25.16 17.88
C SER A 711 -18.57 24.23 16.76
N VAL A 712 -18.67 24.73 15.54
CA VAL A 712 -19.12 23.93 14.38
C VAL A 712 -18.08 24.04 13.26
N ASP A 713 -17.56 22.89 12.82
CA ASP A 713 -16.66 22.77 11.68
C ASP A 713 -17.45 22.42 10.40
N GLU A 714 -16.88 22.75 9.23
CA GLU A 714 -17.47 22.55 7.90
C GLU A 714 -18.91 23.13 7.78
N TYR A 715 -19.13 24.31 8.35
CA TYR A 715 -20.46 24.93 8.46
C TYR A 715 -21.15 25.17 7.10
N GLN A 716 -20.40 25.21 6.00
CA GLN A 716 -20.98 25.35 4.65
C GLN A 716 -21.80 24.13 4.21
N ASP A 717 -21.62 22.96 4.84
CA ASP A 717 -22.35 21.73 4.49
C ASP A 717 -23.57 21.48 5.38
N VAL A 718 -23.93 22.46 6.21
CA VAL A 718 -25.09 22.36 7.10
C VAL A 718 -26.38 22.38 6.28
N ASN A 719 -27.26 21.42 6.54
CA ASN A 719 -28.60 21.38 5.96
C ASN A 719 -29.63 22.11 6.85
N THR A 720 -30.86 22.25 6.36
CA THR A 720 -31.92 22.98 7.08
C THR A 720 -32.25 22.40 8.45
N ALA A 721 -32.28 21.07 8.59
CA ALA A 721 -32.58 20.42 9.88
C ALA A 721 -31.46 20.64 10.90
N GLN A 722 -30.20 20.55 10.47
CA GLN A 722 -29.01 20.82 11.28
C GLN A 722 -28.93 22.30 11.68
N HIS A 723 -29.20 23.21 10.74
CA HIS A 723 -29.26 24.64 11.00
C HIS A 723 -30.32 24.95 12.07
N ARG A 724 -31.52 24.38 11.92
CA ARG A 724 -32.63 24.53 12.88
C ARG A 724 -32.25 24.06 14.29
N LEU A 725 -31.63 22.88 14.40
CA LEU A 725 -31.12 22.37 15.67
C LEU A 725 -30.11 23.34 16.30
N LEU A 726 -29.17 23.85 15.50
CA LEU A 726 -28.15 24.79 15.96
C LEU A 726 -28.77 26.11 16.46
N THR A 727 -29.72 26.69 15.73
CA THR A 727 -30.41 27.93 16.11
C THR A 727 -31.13 27.76 17.46
N LEU A 728 -31.78 26.62 17.70
CA LEU A 728 -32.43 26.32 18.98
C LEU A 728 -31.44 26.29 20.15
N LEU A 729 -30.27 25.66 19.96
CA LEU A 729 -29.25 25.59 21.00
C LEU A 729 -28.65 26.98 21.31
N VAL A 730 -28.40 27.77 20.27
CA VAL A 730 -27.78 29.10 20.40
C VAL A 730 -28.73 30.13 21.02
N ALA A 731 -30.05 29.99 20.79
CA ALA A 731 -31.06 30.88 21.38
C ALA A 731 -31.03 30.96 22.92
N GLY A 732 -30.42 29.97 23.59
CA GLY A 732 -30.18 29.96 25.04
C GLY A 732 -29.07 30.90 25.52
N GLY A 733 -28.43 31.65 24.62
CA GLY A 733 -27.32 32.56 24.92
C GLY A 733 -25.94 31.92 24.80
N ALA A 734 -25.84 30.73 24.21
CA ALA A 734 -24.56 30.06 23.97
C ALA A 734 -23.71 30.85 22.96
N ASN A 735 -22.39 30.91 23.18
CA ASN A 735 -21.48 31.54 22.23
C ASN A 735 -21.19 30.59 21.07
N LEU A 736 -21.64 30.95 19.86
CA LEU A 736 -21.44 30.18 18.64
C LEU A 736 -20.15 30.59 17.92
N CYS A 737 -19.33 29.61 17.56
CA CYS A 737 -18.21 29.77 16.64
C CYS A 737 -18.36 28.78 15.49
N VAL A 738 -18.54 29.27 14.26
CA VAL A 738 -18.58 28.45 13.06
C VAL A 738 -17.32 28.68 12.23
N ILE A 739 -16.80 27.63 11.62
CA ILE A 739 -15.68 27.69 10.70
C ILE A 739 -15.98 26.88 9.45
N GLY A 740 -15.53 27.36 8.29
CA GLY A 740 -15.77 26.69 7.02
C GLY A 740 -15.38 27.52 5.82
N ASP A 741 -15.64 26.96 4.65
CA ASP A 741 -15.36 27.55 3.34
C ASP A 741 -16.57 27.39 2.42
N PRO A 742 -17.31 28.46 2.09
CA PRO A 742 -18.42 28.41 1.15
C PRO A 742 -18.07 27.80 -0.22
N ASP A 743 -16.81 27.92 -0.66
CA ASP A 743 -16.35 27.37 -1.93
C ASP A 743 -16.07 25.86 -1.87
N GLN A 744 -16.11 25.26 -0.67
CA GLN A 744 -16.04 23.81 -0.47
C GLN A 744 -17.40 23.16 -0.23
N ALA A 745 -18.52 23.87 -0.41
CA ALA A 745 -19.88 23.32 -0.26
C ALA A 745 -20.22 22.35 -1.41
N ILE A 746 -20.07 21.04 -1.19
CA ILE A 746 -20.18 19.99 -2.23
C ILE A 746 -21.20 18.89 -1.90
N TYR A 747 -22.02 19.10 -0.87
CA TYR A 747 -23.07 18.17 -0.47
C TYR A 747 -24.48 18.73 -0.69
N GLY A 748 -24.65 19.60 -1.70
CA GLY A 748 -25.95 20.18 -2.05
C GLY A 748 -26.98 19.10 -2.42
N PHE A 749 -26.51 18.03 -3.07
CA PHE A 749 -27.35 16.85 -3.34
C PHE A 749 -27.84 16.10 -2.09
N ARG A 750 -27.25 16.33 -0.91
CA ARG A 750 -27.70 15.83 0.40
C ARG A 750 -28.50 16.87 1.21
N GLY A 751 -28.82 18.02 0.61
CA GLY A 751 -29.59 19.09 1.24
C GLY A 751 -28.75 20.11 2.02
N ALA A 752 -27.43 20.05 1.92
CA ALA A 752 -26.58 21.12 2.44
C ALA A 752 -26.86 22.45 1.73
N ASP A 753 -26.84 23.53 2.49
CA ASP A 753 -27.15 24.85 1.95
C ASP A 753 -26.15 25.91 2.43
N ARG A 754 -25.26 26.30 1.52
CA ARG A 754 -24.24 27.32 1.79
C ARG A 754 -24.83 28.67 2.17
N ARG A 755 -26.12 28.94 1.88
CA ARG A 755 -26.77 30.21 2.20
C ARG A 755 -26.68 30.52 3.69
N TYR A 756 -26.79 29.52 4.58
CA TYR A 756 -26.64 29.71 6.02
C TYR A 756 -25.26 30.27 6.40
N PHE A 757 -24.20 29.89 5.67
CA PHE A 757 -22.87 30.46 5.90
C PHE A 757 -22.79 31.92 5.44
N LEU A 758 -23.43 32.24 4.30
CA LEU A 758 -23.45 33.58 3.72
C LEU A 758 -24.33 34.54 4.54
N SER A 759 -25.47 34.08 5.08
CA SER A 759 -26.42 34.84 5.89
C SER A 759 -26.13 34.84 7.40
N PHE A 760 -24.98 34.32 7.83
CA PHE A 760 -24.66 34.16 9.26
C PHE A 760 -24.89 35.41 10.13
N GLU A 761 -24.58 36.61 9.60
CA GLU A 761 -24.77 37.87 10.35
C GLU A 761 -26.25 38.28 10.47
N ASP A 762 -27.09 37.85 9.52
CA ASP A 762 -28.54 38.02 9.56
C ASP A 762 -29.17 37.03 10.56
N ASP A 763 -28.67 35.78 10.58
CA ASP A 763 -29.16 34.71 11.44
C ASP A 763 -28.73 34.89 12.91
N PHE A 764 -27.56 35.47 13.15
CA PHE A 764 -27.00 35.71 14.48
C PHE A 764 -26.58 37.18 14.68
N PRO A 765 -27.50 38.08 15.08
CA PRO A 765 -27.23 39.50 15.24
C PRO A 765 -26.06 39.80 16.18
N GLY A 766 -25.14 40.68 15.74
CA GLY A 766 -23.90 40.97 16.46
C GLY A 766 -22.77 39.95 16.22
N GLY A 767 -23.00 38.99 15.32
CA GLY A 767 -21.99 38.09 14.79
C GLY A 767 -20.84 38.86 14.13
N LYS A 768 -19.63 38.33 14.24
CA LYS A 768 -18.43 38.86 13.60
C LYS A 768 -17.91 37.85 12.57
N ARG A 769 -17.44 38.34 11.43
CA ARG A 769 -16.73 37.53 10.43
C ARG A 769 -15.22 37.81 10.47
N LEU A 770 -14.42 36.75 10.41
CA LEU A 770 -12.96 36.81 10.26
C LEU A 770 -12.54 35.94 9.09
N HIS A 771 -11.44 36.31 8.43
CA HIS A 771 -10.89 35.59 7.28
C HIS A 771 -9.51 35.03 7.65
N LEU A 772 -9.22 33.81 7.20
CA LEU A 772 -7.89 33.23 7.21
C LEU A 772 -7.36 33.20 5.77
N GLU A 773 -6.28 33.92 5.50
CA GLU A 773 -5.74 34.13 4.15
C GLU A 773 -4.50 33.27 3.89
N ARG A 774 -3.73 32.93 4.94
CA ARG A 774 -2.51 32.12 4.80
C ARG A 774 -2.81 30.65 4.63
N ASN A 775 -2.35 30.08 3.52
CA ASN A 775 -2.43 28.67 3.20
C ASN A 775 -1.09 27.97 3.49
N TYR A 776 -1.14 26.90 4.29
CA TYR A 776 0.02 26.11 4.72
C TYR A 776 0.15 24.78 3.97
N ARG A 777 -0.71 24.54 2.97
CA ARG A 777 -0.86 23.24 2.32
C ARG A 777 -0.29 23.22 0.91
N SER A 778 -0.74 24.14 0.07
CA SER A 778 -0.64 24.05 -1.39
C SER A 778 0.30 25.12 -1.93
N ALA A 779 1.08 24.74 -2.95
CA ALA A 779 1.89 25.67 -3.72
C ALA A 779 1.04 26.79 -4.34
N GLN A 780 1.64 27.99 -4.47
CA GLN A 780 0.92 29.17 -4.97
C GLN A 780 0.32 28.95 -6.37
N THR A 781 1.01 28.22 -7.26
CA THR A 781 0.51 27.93 -8.62
C THR A 781 -0.78 27.10 -8.61
N ILE A 782 -0.91 26.16 -7.67
CA ILE A 782 -2.12 25.34 -7.48
C ILE A 782 -3.25 26.22 -6.96
N LEU A 783 -2.96 27.09 -5.98
CA LEU A 783 -3.93 28.04 -5.44
C LEU A 783 -4.42 29.00 -6.51
N ASP A 784 -3.52 29.60 -7.28
CA ASP A 784 -3.85 30.53 -8.36
C ASP A 784 -4.76 29.86 -9.41
N ALA A 785 -4.43 28.64 -9.83
CA ALA A 785 -5.25 27.87 -10.76
C ALA A 785 -6.64 27.53 -10.17
N ALA A 786 -6.68 27.09 -8.91
CA ALA A 786 -7.93 26.78 -8.22
C ALA A 786 -8.82 28.03 -8.07
N MET A 787 -8.21 29.19 -7.78
CA MET A 787 -8.88 30.48 -7.67
C MET A 787 -9.43 30.96 -9.03
N GLN A 788 -8.69 30.77 -10.13
CA GLN A 788 -9.18 31.06 -11.48
C GLN A 788 -10.43 30.25 -11.82
N VAL A 789 -10.43 28.95 -11.47
CA VAL A 789 -11.59 28.09 -11.64
C VAL A 789 -12.76 28.62 -10.82
N ILE A 790 -12.61 28.76 -9.50
CA ILE A 790 -13.73 29.07 -8.61
C ILE A 790 -14.29 30.49 -8.79
N SER A 791 -13.47 31.46 -9.21
CA SER A 791 -13.90 32.85 -9.43
C SER A 791 -15.03 33.02 -10.46
N ARG A 792 -15.29 31.99 -11.27
CA ARG A 792 -16.40 31.98 -12.22
C ARG A 792 -17.75 31.68 -11.57
N ASN A 793 -17.76 31.22 -10.31
CA ASN A 793 -19.00 31.09 -9.55
C ASN A 793 -19.49 32.49 -9.13
N PRO A 794 -20.79 32.80 -9.34
CA PRO A 794 -21.33 34.14 -9.12
C PRO A 794 -21.28 34.61 -7.65
N ASP A 795 -21.34 33.67 -6.70
CA ASP A 795 -21.37 33.98 -5.26
C ASP A 795 -20.01 33.76 -4.57
N HIS A 796 -18.91 33.69 -5.32
CA HIS A 796 -17.57 33.56 -4.76
C HIS A 796 -17.19 34.79 -3.93
N GLN A 797 -16.73 34.59 -2.69
CA GLN A 797 -16.19 35.67 -1.86
C GLN A 797 -14.70 35.84 -2.15
N ALA A 798 -14.33 36.95 -2.80
CA ALA A 798 -12.95 37.25 -3.16
C ALA A 798 -12.03 37.32 -1.93
N THR A 799 -11.40 36.19 -1.59
CA THR A 799 -10.38 36.07 -0.54
C THR A 799 -9.12 35.56 -1.21
N ALA A 800 -8.03 36.34 -1.13
CA ALA A 800 -6.76 35.93 -1.72
C ALA A 800 -6.07 34.93 -0.78
N LEU A 801 -5.83 33.71 -1.27
CA LEU A 801 -5.04 32.73 -0.53
C LEU A 801 -3.56 32.91 -0.86
N ILE A 802 -2.75 33.05 0.18
CA ILE A 802 -1.31 33.25 0.07
C ILE A 802 -0.62 32.00 0.62
N ALA A 803 0.15 31.31 -0.22
CA ALA A 803 0.93 30.15 0.18
C ALA A 803 2.08 30.56 1.11
N ASP A 804 2.33 29.75 2.15
CA ASP A 804 3.43 29.97 3.11
C ASP A 804 4.80 29.56 2.53
N PHE A 805 4.80 28.77 1.44
CA PHE A 805 6.01 28.35 0.73
C PHE A 805 5.87 28.57 -0.78
N ALA A 806 6.97 29.00 -1.40
CA ALA A 806 7.03 29.31 -2.82
C ALA A 806 7.67 28.15 -3.60
N GLU A 807 6.86 27.19 -4.02
CA GLU A 807 7.25 26.17 -5.00
C GLU A 807 6.59 26.51 -6.34
N GLN A 808 7.40 26.91 -7.35
CA GLN A 808 6.87 27.23 -8.69
C GLN A 808 6.80 25.96 -9.54
N VAL A 809 5.84 25.08 -9.24
CA VAL A 809 5.55 23.88 -10.04
C VAL A 809 4.35 24.15 -10.92
N LYS A 810 4.49 23.95 -12.24
CA LYS A 810 3.35 24.03 -13.17
C LYS A 810 2.41 22.85 -12.97
N LEU A 811 1.12 23.05 -13.27
CA LEU A 811 0.15 21.97 -13.31
C LEU A 811 0.37 21.12 -14.56
N ASP A 812 0.54 19.82 -14.41
CA ASP A 812 0.66 18.91 -15.55
C ASP A 812 -0.72 18.59 -16.11
N VAL A 813 -0.89 18.74 -17.42
CA VAL A 813 -2.12 18.33 -18.13
C VAL A 813 -1.77 17.27 -19.16
N TYR A 814 -2.18 16.03 -18.91
CA TYR A 814 -1.90 14.91 -19.81
C TYR A 814 -3.12 14.50 -20.63
N ARG A 815 -2.92 14.41 -21.95
CA ARG A 815 -3.94 13.97 -22.91
C ARG A 815 -3.64 12.55 -23.38
N ALA A 816 -4.37 11.59 -22.82
CA ALA A 816 -4.32 10.19 -23.16
C ALA A 816 -5.24 9.86 -24.35
N PRO A 817 -4.88 8.90 -25.23
CA PRO A 817 -5.75 8.47 -26.32
C PRO A 817 -6.95 7.65 -25.81
N THR A 818 -6.78 6.89 -24.73
CA THR A 818 -7.81 6.04 -24.13
C THR A 818 -7.73 6.08 -22.60
N ASP A 819 -8.83 5.72 -21.93
CA ASP A 819 -8.90 5.49 -20.48
C ASP A 819 -7.86 4.47 -19.97
N LYS A 820 -7.58 3.40 -20.73
CA LYS A 820 -6.49 2.47 -20.39
C LYS A 820 -5.11 3.14 -20.44
N ALA A 821 -4.87 4.01 -21.44
CA ALA A 821 -3.60 4.73 -21.55
C ALA A 821 -3.45 5.82 -20.49
N GLU A 822 -4.56 6.39 -20.02
CA GLU A 822 -4.59 7.26 -18.84
C GLU A 822 -4.16 6.51 -17.58
N ALA A 823 -4.73 5.33 -17.32
CA ALA A 823 -4.36 4.51 -16.15
C ALA A 823 -2.88 4.09 -16.16
N GLU A 824 -2.36 3.67 -17.31
CA GLU A 824 -0.92 3.35 -17.46
C GLU A 824 -0.02 4.57 -17.26
N TYR A 825 -0.46 5.76 -17.68
CA TYR A 825 0.29 6.99 -17.45
C TYR A 825 0.39 7.31 -15.95
N VAL A 826 -0.71 7.19 -15.21
CA VAL A 826 -0.72 7.41 -13.75
C VAL A 826 0.28 6.46 -13.06
N VAL A 827 0.20 5.16 -13.34
CA VAL A 827 1.15 4.16 -12.83
C VAL A 827 2.59 4.54 -13.15
N HIS A 828 2.87 4.92 -14.40
CA HIS A 828 4.21 5.28 -14.83
C HIS A 828 4.74 6.54 -14.13
N GLN A 829 3.90 7.54 -13.89
CA GLN A 829 4.28 8.73 -13.13
C GLN A 829 4.54 8.41 -11.66
N VAL A 830 3.73 7.56 -11.02
CA VAL A 830 4.01 7.08 -9.65
C VAL A 830 5.34 6.32 -9.61
N GLU A 831 5.57 5.37 -10.53
CA GLU A 831 6.83 4.62 -10.62
C GLU A 831 8.05 5.54 -10.82
N GLN A 832 7.90 6.59 -11.64
CA GLN A 832 8.95 7.57 -11.89
C GLN A 832 9.23 8.44 -10.66
N MET A 833 8.18 8.92 -9.98
CA MET A 833 8.30 9.81 -8.81
C MET A 833 8.81 9.10 -7.56
N VAL A 834 8.52 7.80 -7.41
CA VAL A 834 9.12 6.95 -6.36
C VAL A 834 10.59 6.60 -6.69
N GLY A 835 11.07 6.89 -7.90
CA GLY A 835 12.44 6.59 -8.32
C GLY A 835 12.67 5.11 -8.67
N GLY A 836 11.67 4.46 -9.26
CA GLY A 836 11.73 3.04 -9.67
C GLY A 836 11.36 2.06 -8.56
N ILE A 837 10.66 0.99 -8.95
CA ILE A 837 10.13 -0.04 -8.03
C ILE A 837 10.77 -1.42 -8.24
N SER A 838 11.70 -1.53 -9.19
CA SER A 838 12.48 -2.75 -9.44
C SER A 838 13.80 -2.44 -10.13
N TYR A 839 14.77 -3.35 -10.05
CA TYR A 839 16.02 -3.27 -10.84
C TYR A 839 15.75 -3.14 -12.33
N PHE A 840 14.74 -3.85 -12.86
CA PHE A 840 14.38 -3.75 -14.27
C PHE A 840 13.95 -2.33 -14.65
N SER A 841 13.21 -1.64 -13.78
CA SER A 841 12.77 -0.26 -14.02
C SER A 841 13.96 0.71 -14.12
N LEU A 842 14.99 0.50 -13.31
CA LEU A 842 16.22 1.31 -13.30
C LEU A 842 17.15 0.94 -14.47
N ASP A 843 17.48 -0.34 -14.62
CA ASP A 843 18.44 -0.85 -15.61
C ASP A 843 18.01 -0.63 -17.06
N SER A 844 16.70 -0.64 -17.33
CA SER A 844 16.14 -0.45 -18.67
C SER A 844 16.05 1.01 -19.09
N GLY A 845 16.36 1.96 -18.19
CA GLY A 845 16.15 3.38 -18.42
C GLY A 845 14.66 3.75 -18.53
N ARG A 846 13.77 2.94 -17.94
CA ARG A 846 12.33 3.22 -17.84
C ARG A 846 12.04 4.34 -16.85
N VAL A 847 12.92 4.51 -15.86
CA VAL A 847 12.99 5.66 -14.96
C VAL A 847 14.36 6.30 -15.18
N ASP A 848 14.41 7.63 -15.36
CA ASP A 848 15.68 8.34 -15.44
C ASP A 848 16.32 8.44 -14.04
N ASP A 849 17.63 8.21 -13.94
CA ASP A 849 18.44 8.40 -12.71
C ASP A 849 18.65 9.89 -12.35
N ASP A 850 18.07 10.79 -13.14
CA ASP A 850 17.97 12.22 -12.85
C ASP A 850 16.91 12.38 -11.74
N GLY A 851 17.31 12.04 -10.51
CA GLY A 851 16.47 12.04 -9.31
C GLY A 851 15.53 13.24 -9.28
N LEU A 852 14.23 12.95 -9.20
CA LEU A 852 13.32 13.98 -8.73
C LEU A 852 13.82 14.36 -7.32
N PRO A 853 14.03 15.66 -7.04
CA PRO A 853 14.62 16.12 -5.78
C PRO A 853 13.75 15.87 -4.53
N GLU A 854 12.70 15.05 -4.66
CA GLU A 854 11.69 14.79 -3.63
C GLU A 854 11.55 13.27 -3.45
N ASP A 855 11.87 12.79 -2.25
CA ASP A 855 11.69 11.39 -1.84
C ASP A 855 10.19 11.09 -1.64
N PHE A 856 9.48 10.86 -2.74
CA PHE A 856 8.07 10.43 -2.69
C PHE A 856 7.96 8.94 -2.37
N THR A 857 6.92 8.58 -1.62
CA THR A 857 6.51 7.20 -1.36
C THR A 857 5.06 6.97 -1.83
N PHE A 858 4.54 5.74 -1.82
CA PHE A 858 3.22 5.42 -2.38
C PHE A 858 2.05 6.18 -1.71
N SER A 859 2.12 6.40 -0.40
CA SER A 859 1.14 7.15 0.39
C SER A 859 1.08 8.64 0.07
N ASP A 860 2.12 9.18 -0.57
CA ASP A 860 2.14 10.57 -1.02
C ASP A 860 1.25 10.81 -2.25
N PHE A 861 0.78 9.74 -2.91
CA PHE A 861 -0.02 9.80 -4.12
C PHE A 861 -1.50 9.50 -3.86
N THR A 862 -2.37 10.31 -4.46
CA THR A 862 -3.79 9.99 -4.62
C THR A 862 -4.26 10.17 -6.06
N VAL A 863 -5.23 9.34 -6.45
CA VAL A 863 -5.93 9.42 -7.73
C VAL A 863 -7.40 9.68 -7.45
N LEU A 864 -7.84 10.89 -7.81
CA LEU A 864 -9.19 11.39 -7.65
C LEU A 864 -9.98 11.22 -8.95
N TYR A 865 -11.21 10.74 -8.84
CA TYR A 865 -12.13 10.60 -9.97
C TYR A 865 -13.54 11.06 -9.60
N ARG A 866 -14.39 11.32 -10.60
CA ARG A 866 -15.78 11.76 -10.35
C ARG A 866 -16.71 10.61 -10.01
N LEU A 867 -16.52 9.45 -10.65
CA LEU A 867 -17.37 8.26 -10.52
C LEU A 867 -16.55 7.03 -10.13
N ASN A 868 -17.04 6.21 -9.20
CA ASN A 868 -16.36 4.99 -8.76
C ASN A 868 -16.18 3.97 -9.90
N ALA A 869 -16.97 4.05 -10.98
CA ALA A 869 -16.78 3.24 -12.18
C ALA A 869 -15.41 3.47 -12.87
N GLN A 870 -14.74 4.60 -12.63
CA GLN A 870 -13.40 4.89 -13.14
C GLN A 870 -12.30 4.10 -12.40
N ALA A 871 -12.54 3.70 -11.14
CA ALA A 871 -11.53 3.04 -10.30
C ALA A 871 -11.02 1.75 -10.92
N ARG A 872 -11.91 0.92 -11.47
CA ARG A 872 -11.60 -0.42 -11.98
C ARG A 872 -10.40 -0.47 -12.93
N LEU A 873 -10.31 0.43 -13.91
CA LEU A 873 -9.19 0.43 -14.86
C LEU A 873 -7.87 0.85 -14.21
N MET A 874 -7.96 1.68 -13.17
CA MET A 874 -6.82 2.13 -12.39
C MET A 874 -6.32 1.00 -11.47
N GLU A 875 -7.24 0.30 -10.80
CA GLU A 875 -6.99 -0.93 -10.03
C GLU A 875 -6.27 -1.99 -10.89
N GLU A 876 -6.83 -2.31 -12.06
CA GLU A 876 -6.24 -3.26 -13.02
C GLU A 876 -4.83 -2.84 -13.51
N ALA A 877 -4.53 -1.54 -13.52
CA ALA A 877 -3.22 -1.01 -13.91
C ALA A 877 -2.20 -1.08 -12.76
N PHE A 878 -2.60 -0.72 -11.55
CA PHE A 878 -1.77 -0.85 -10.35
C PHE A 878 -1.48 -2.31 -10.02
N ASP A 879 -2.47 -3.20 -10.09
CA ASP A 879 -2.30 -4.66 -9.90
C ASP A 879 -1.28 -5.24 -10.89
N ARG A 880 -1.44 -4.90 -12.18
CA ARG A 880 -0.49 -5.33 -13.23
C ARG A 880 0.94 -4.83 -12.96
N SER A 881 1.08 -3.72 -12.24
CA SER A 881 2.38 -3.10 -11.96
C SER A 881 2.91 -3.46 -10.59
N GLY A 882 2.13 -4.13 -9.74
CA GLY A 882 2.52 -4.55 -8.39
C GLY A 882 2.63 -3.38 -7.41
N ILE A 883 2.10 -2.20 -7.75
CA ILE A 883 2.13 -1.03 -6.88
C ILE A 883 0.98 -1.15 -5.86
N PRO A 884 1.23 -1.01 -4.55
CA PRO A 884 0.20 -1.11 -3.54
C PRO A 884 -0.78 0.06 -3.65
N TYR A 885 -2.09 -0.23 -3.59
CA TYR A 885 -3.13 0.78 -3.61
C TYR A 885 -4.28 0.45 -2.62
N ALA A 886 -5.07 1.46 -2.30
CA ALA A 886 -6.35 1.30 -1.61
C ALA A 886 -7.45 2.11 -2.29
N THR A 887 -8.60 1.47 -2.52
CA THR A 887 -9.78 2.14 -3.07
C THR A 887 -10.76 2.53 -1.96
N ILE A 888 -11.10 3.82 -1.92
CA ILE A 888 -12.09 4.44 -1.04
C ILE A 888 -13.31 4.82 -1.87
N GLY A 889 -14.48 4.31 -1.48
CA GLY A 889 -15.74 4.52 -2.21
C GLY A 889 -16.63 3.27 -2.34
N GLY A 890 -16.41 2.25 -1.52
CA GLY A 890 -17.37 1.15 -1.33
C GLY A 890 -18.45 1.51 -0.31
N SER A 891 -19.54 0.73 -0.25
CA SER A 891 -20.57 0.90 0.78
C SER A 891 -19.99 0.81 2.19
N ALA A 892 -20.64 1.46 3.16
CA ALA A 892 -20.18 1.43 4.55
C ALA A 892 -20.04 -0.03 5.02
N LEU A 893 -19.11 -0.32 5.94
CA LEU A 893 -18.86 -1.71 6.38
C LEU A 893 -20.15 -2.38 6.90
N ALA A 894 -20.99 -1.63 7.61
CA ALA A 894 -22.32 -2.05 8.07
C ALA A 894 -23.27 -2.46 6.93
N GLU A 895 -23.07 -1.93 5.72
CA GLU A 895 -23.86 -2.20 4.53
C GLU A 895 -23.25 -3.29 3.63
N GLN A 896 -22.19 -3.97 4.06
CA GLN A 896 -21.61 -5.07 3.29
C GLN A 896 -22.04 -6.42 3.84
N ARG A 897 -22.28 -7.42 2.98
CA ARG A 897 -22.50 -8.80 3.43
C ARG A 897 -21.16 -9.49 3.70
N PRO A 898 -21.03 -10.33 4.74
CA PRO A 898 -22.07 -10.78 5.70
C PRO A 898 -22.22 -9.87 6.94
N VAL A 899 -21.56 -8.70 6.97
CA VAL A 899 -21.56 -7.80 8.12
C VAL A 899 -22.96 -7.27 8.43
N GLN A 900 -23.78 -6.96 7.42
CA GLN A 900 -25.19 -6.58 7.58
C GLN A 900 -25.95 -7.56 8.48
N GLU A 901 -25.82 -8.86 8.22
CA GLU A 901 -26.54 -9.89 8.95
C GLU A 901 -25.97 -10.11 10.35
N ILE A 902 -24.65 -10.01 10.52
CA ILE A 902 -24.02 -10.07 11.85
C ILE A 902 -24.47 -8.89 12.72
N VAL A 903 -24.49 -7.67 12.18
CA VAL A 903 -24.95 -6.46 12.88
C VAL A 903 -26.44 -6.57 13.21
N ALA A 904 -27.26 -7.12 12.31
CA ALA A 904 -28.68 -7.36 12.58
C ALA A 904 -28.91 -8.38 13.71
N LEU A 905 -28.13 -9.46 13.78
CA LEU A 905 -28.18 -10.40 14.91
C LEU A 905 -27.83 -9.73 16.24
N LEU A 906 -26.83 -8.85 16.24
CA LEU A 906 -26.47 -8.08 17.43
C LEU A 906 -27.56 -7.07 17.82
N TRP A 907 -28.19 -6.39 16.86
CA TRP A 907 -29.35 -5.53 17.14
C TRP A 907 -30.50 -6.29 17.81
N LEU A 908 -30.77 -7.53 17.40
CA LEU A 908 -31.80 -8.37 18.01
C LEU A 908 -31.51 -8.74 19.47
N THR A 909 -30.28 -8.59 19.97
CA THR A 909 -29.97 -8.76 21.40
C THR A 909 -30.43 -7.57 22.23
N LEU A 910 -30.39 -6.36 21.66
CA LEU A 910 -30.83 -5.12 22.31
C LEU A 910 -32.31 -4.83 22.06
N ALA A 911 -32.80 -5.13 20.86
CA ALA A 911 -34.18 -4.95 20.43
C ALA A 911 -34.77 -6.26 19.87
N PRO A 912 -35.10 -7.24 20.74
CA PRO A 912 -35.62 -8.56 20.32
C PRO A 912 -36.93 -8.51 19.54
N ASP A 913 -37.68 -7.41 19.67
CA ASP A 913 -38.98 -7.22 19.01
C ASP A 913 -38.83 -6.48 17.66
N SER A 914 -37.61 -6.24 17.16
CA SER A 914 -37.39 -5.46 15.93
C SER A 914 -37.79 -6.25 14.67
N PRO A 915 -38.88 -5.86 13.97
CA PRO A 915 -39.39 -6.63 12.83
C PRO A 915 -38.45 -6.59 11.62
N VAL A 916 -37.73 -5.48 11.42
CA VAL A 916 -36.85 -5.26 10.26
C VAL A 916 -35.63 -6.19 10.31
N HIS A 917 -35.00 -6.31 11.49
CA HIS A 917 -33.84 -7.18 11.67
C HIS A 917 -34.23 -8.66 11.58
N TRP A 918 -35.40 -9.04 12.14
CA TRP A 918 -35.93 -10.40 11.96
C TRP A 918 -36.17 -10.72 10.48
N GLN A 919 -36.83 -9.84 9.75
CA GLN A 919 -37.09 -10.04 8.32
C GLN A 919 -35.78 -10.25 7.55
N ARG A 920 -34.76 -9.41 7.78
CA ARG A 920 -33.44 -9.54 7.13
C ARG A 920 -32.79 -10.90 7.37
N ILE A 921 -32.78 -11.37 8.61
CA ILE A 921 -32.15 -12.67 8.95
C ILE A 921 -32.95 -13.85 8.40
N LEU A 922 -34.27 -13.70 8.22
CA LEU A 922 -35.14 -14.77 7.74
C LEU A 922 -35.19 -14.90 6.21
N THR A 923 -34.96 -13.81 5.47
CA THR A 923 -35.07 -13.79 4.00
C THR A 923 -33.78 -14.16 3.27
N GLU A 924 -32.69 -14.41 4.00
CA GLU A 924 -31.38 -14.73 3.45
C GLU A 924 -30.78 -16.02 4.04
N GLY A 925 -30.00 -16.74 3.23
CA GLY A 925 -29.33 -17.99 3.62
C GLY A 925 -30.09 -19.28 3.30
N LYS A 926 -29.65 -20.40 3.89
CA LYS A 926 -30.19 -21.72 3.57
C LYS A 926 -31.60 -21.88 4.14
N ARG A 927 -32.54 -22.29 3.28
CA ARG A 927 -33.97 -22.46 3.61
C ARG A 927 -34.62 -21.16 4.10
N ALA A 928 -34.13 -20.03 3.58
CA ALA A 928 -34.72 -18.72 3.79
C ALA A 928 -36.20 -18.68 3.38
N LEU A 929 -36.92 -17.78 4.03
CA LEU A 929 -38.30 -17.45 3.70
C LEU A 929 -38.33 -16.46 2.54
N THR A 930 -39.42 -16.42 1.78
CA THR A 930 -39.63 -15.30 0.84
C THR A 930 -39.88 -14.01 1.63
N ASP A 931 -39.64 -12.85 1.00
CA ASP A 931 -39.95 -11.55 1.59
C ASP A 931 -41.41 -11.49 2.09
N ASP A 932 -42.34 -12.02 1.31
CA ASP A 932 -43.77 -12.08 1.66
C ASP A 932 -44.04 -13.04 2.84
N GLU A 933 -43.42 -14.22 2.87
CA GLU A 933 -43.56 -15.18 3.98
C GLU A 933 -43.01 -14.60 5.30
N ALA A 934 -41.86 -13.92 5.23
CA ALA A 934 -41.25 -13.26 6.38
C ALA A 934 -42.08 -12.06 6.85
N ALA A 935 -42.60 -11.25 5.93
CA ALA A 935 -43.48 -10.12 6.24
C ALA A 935 -44.80 -10.60 6.86
N ASP A 936 -45.44 -11.63 6.31
CA ASP A 936 -46.68 -12.23 6.83
C ASP A 936 -46.51 -12.77 8.25
N LEU A 937 -45.40 -13.46 8.54
CA LEU A 937 -45.08 -13.94 9.89
C LEU A 937 -44.89 -12.78 10.85
N THR A 938 -44.16 -11.76 10.42
CA THR A 938 -43.88 -10.56 11.20
C THR A 938 -45.19 -9.82 11.50
N GLU A 939 -46.07 -9.63 10.51
CA GLU A 939 -47.33 -8.88 10.64
C GLU A 939 -48.40 -9.64 11.45
N LYS A 940 -48.57 -10.94 11.24
CA LYS A 940 -49.47 -11.77 12.08
C LYS A 940 -49.06 -11.72 13.54
N GLN A 941 -47.75 -11.71 13.81
CA GLN A 941 -47.23 -11.74 15.16
C GLN A 941 -47.37 -10.40 15.89
N ILE A 942 -47.22 -9.27 15.19
CA ILE A 942 -47.49 -7.93 15.73
C ILE A 942 -48.93 -7.86 16.23
N LYS A 943 -49.90 -8.25 15.38
CA LYS A 943 -51.33 -8.24 15.70
C LYS A 943 -51.70 -9.13 16.88
N GLU A 944 -51.06 -10.30 17.03
CA GLU A 944 -51.29 -11.20 18.17
C GLU A 944 -50.63 -10.72 19.48
N SER A 945 -49.64 -9.83 19.39
CA SER A 945 -48.90 -9.29 20.53
C SER A 945 -49.53 -8.03 21.15
N GLU A 946 -50.61 -7.47 20.55
CA GLU A 946 -51.34 -6.24 20.90
C GLU A 946 -52.03 -6.21 22.30
N GLY A 947 -51.46 -6.90 23.29
CA GLY A 947 -51.85 -6.77 24.70
C GLY A 947 -50.78 -7.12 25.73
N ARG A 948 -49.56 -7.52 25.32
CA ARG A 948 -48.47 -7.85 26.25
C ARG A 948 -47.11 -7.43 25.68
N SER A 949 -46.76 -6.16 25.82
CA SER A 949 -45.40 -5.66 25.59
C SER A 949 -44.44 -6.21 26.66
N THR A 950 -43.99 -7.44 26.48
CA THR A 950 -42.83 -7.97 27.21
C THR A 950 -41.78 -8.43 26.20
N PRO A 951 -40.50 -8.04 26.35
CA PRO A 951 -39.39 -8.32 25.41
C PRO A 951 -39.10 -9.80 25.09
N LYS A 952 -39.92 -10.74 25.58
CA LYS A 952 -39.80 -12.19 25.39
C LYS A 952 -40.95 -12.76 24.55
N ALA A 953 -41.82 -11.92 23.99
CA ALA A 953 -42.98 -12.36 23.22
C ALA A 953 -42.58 -12.93 21.85
N TRP A 954 -41.63 -12.29 21.15
CA TRP A 954 -41.24 -12.67 19.80
C TRP A 954 -40.53 -14.02 19.69
N PRO A 955 -39.45 -14.31 20.47
CA PRO A 955 -38.77 -15.61 20.42
C PRO A 955 -39.70 -16.78 20.78
N ARG A 956 -40.59 -16.57 21.76
CA ARG A 956 -41.57 -17.58 22.20
C ARG A 956 -42.69 -17.85 21.20
N ALA A 957 -43.13 -16.82 20.48
CA ALA A 957 -44.17 -16.97 19.47
C ALA A 957 -43.61 -17.55 18.16
N ILE A 958 -42.41 -17.14 17.76
CA ILE A 958 -41.65 -17.80 16.70
C ILE A 958 -41.38 -19.29 17.04
N ALA A 959 -41.07 -19.60 18.31
CA ALA A 959 -40.94 -20.96 18.83
C ALA A 959 -42.27 -21.76 18.90
N ALA A 960 -43.42 -21.08 18.80
CA ALA A 960 -44.74 -21.70 18.71
C ALA A 960 -45.09 -22.04 17.25
N GLU A 961 -44.79 -21.14 16.30
CA GLU A 961 -45.05 -21.31 14.87
C GLU A 961 -44.17 -22.40 14.23
N THR A 962 -43.03 -22.72 14.86
CA THR A 962 -42.18 -23.88 14.57
C THR A 962 -42.86 -25.23 14.76
N ARG A 963 -43.98 -25.29 15.51
CA ARG A 963 -44.69 -26.54 15.84
C ARG A 963 -46.03 -26.69 15.10
N THR A 964 -46.70 -25.60 14.73
CA THR A 964 -48.08 -25.62 14.21
C THR A 964 -48.34 -24.72 12.99
N GLY A 965 -47.34 -24.01 12.48
CA GLY A 965 -47.52 -22.98 11.44
C GLY A 965 -47.63 -23.44 9.99
N THR A 966 -48.01 -22.51 9.11
CA THR A 966 -48.20 -22.67 7.64
C THR A 966 -46.91 -22.88 6.84
N LEU A 967 -45.74 -22.66 7.45
CA LEU A 967 -44.42 -22.81 6.84
C LEU A 967 -44.04 -24.28 6.60
N ARG A 968 -43.19 -24.53 5.60
CA ARG A 968 -42.67 -25.87 5.30
C ARG A 968 -41.70 -26.34 6.40
N GLN A 969 -41.55 -27.66 6.57
CA GLN A 969 -40.64 -28.24 7.57
C GLN A 969 -39.21 -27.65 7.54
N PRO A 970 -38.55 -27.44 6.38
CA PRO A 970 -37.22 -26.84 6.34
C PRO A 970 -37.18 -25.38 6.81
N GLN A 971 -38.25 -24.61 6.57
CA GLN A 971 -38.37 -23.21 7.02
C GLN A 971 -38.62 -23.15 8.53
N ARG A 972 -39.38 -24.10 9.10
CA ARG A 972 -39.54 -24.20 10.56
C ARG A 972 -38.22 -24.54 11.24
N GLU A 973 -37.43 -25.47 10.69
CA GLU A 973 -36.09 -25.77 11.21
C GLU A 973 -35.17 -24.53 11.20
N ARG A 974 -35.18 -23.77 10.09
CA ARG A 974 -34.45 -22.49 9.98
C ARG A 974 -34.86 -21.50 11.07
N LEU A 975 -36.17 -21.36 11.28
CA LEU A 975 -36.73 -20.44 12.25
C LEU A 975 -36.33 -20.80 13.70
N ALA A 976 -36.39 -22.09 14.06
CA ALA A 976 -35.91 -22.60 15.35
C ALA A 976 -34.42 -22.29 15.58
N GLN A 977 -33.57 -22.58 14.59
CA GLN A 977 -32.12 -22.33 14.67
C GLN A 977 -31.81 -20.85 14.86
N THR A 978 -32.55 -19.97 14.19
CA THR A 978 -32.35 -18.52 14.28
C THR A 978 -32.74 -18.00 15.67
N VAL A 979 -33.88 -18.45 16.21
CA VAL A 979 -34.28 -18.11 17.59
C VAL A 979 -33.27 -18.58 18.62
N GLU A 980 -32.82 -19.83 18.51
CA GLU A 980 -31.81 -20.38 19.42
C GLU A 980 -30.50 -19.57 19.40
N LEU A 981 -30.07 -19.13 18.20
CA LEU A 981 -28.88 -18.29 18.05
C LEU A 981 -29.04 -16.93 18.75
N VAL A 982 -30.17 -16.25 18.54
CA VAL A 982 -30.44 -14.94 19.15
C VAL A 982 -30.58 -15.06 20.68
N GLU A 983 -31.25 -16.11 21.18
CA GLU A 983 -31.37 -16.36 22.62
C GLU A 983 -30.01 -16.62 23.28
N LYS A 984 -29.12 -17.38 22.63
CA LYS A 984 -27.75 -17.60 23.12
C LYS A 984 -26.94 -16.30 23.13
N LEU A 985 -27.00 -15.52 22.05
CA LEU A 985 -26.34 -14.22 21.98
C LEU A 985 -26.82 -13.27 23.08
N ALA A 986 -28.13 -13.19 23.31
CA ALA A 986 -28.71 -12.35 24.35
C ALA A 986 -28.38 -12.83 25.78
N SER A 987 -28.16 -14.14 25.97
CA SER A 987 -27.80 -14.71 27.28
C SER A 987 -26.38 -14.33 27.73
N ASP A 988 -25.49 -14.01 26.79
CA ASP A 988 -24.07 -13.71 27.02
C ASP A 988 -23.74 -12.21 26.84
N ALA A 989 -24.70 -11.33 27.17
CA ALA A 989 -24.58 -9.88 26.98
C ALA A 989 -23.38 -9.24 27.73
N SER A 990 -22.84 -9.89 28.76
CA SER A 990 -21.65 -9.44 29.51
C SER A 990 -20.32 -9.85 28.87
N ALA A 991 -20.31 -10.75 27.88
CA ALA A 991 -19.08 -11.16 27.22
C ALA A 991 -18.40 -10.01 26.46
N PRO A 992 -17.09 -10.06 26.24
CA PRO A 992 -16.40 -9.14 25.34
C PRO A 992 -17.05 -9.12 23.96
N LEU A 993 -17.15 -7.94 23.36
CA LEU A 993 -17.79 -7.74 22.06
C LEU A 993 -17.12 -8.55 20.94
N SER A 994 -15.80 -8.79 21.04
CA SER A 994 -15.06 -9.68 20.14
C SER A 994 -15.62 -11.11 20.14
N SER A 995 -15.92 -11.67 21.31
CA SER A 995 -16.51 -13.00 21.46
C SER A 995 -17.94 -13.04 20.94
N GLN A 996 -18.75 -11.99 21.23
CA GLN A 996 -20.12 -11.89 20.71
C GLN A 996 -20.13 -11.83 19.17
N LEU A 997 -19.23 -11.06 18.57
CA LEU A 997 -19.07 -10.96 17.11
C LEU A 997 -18.63 -12.27 16.47
N GLN A 998 -17.65 -12.95 17.06
CA GLN A 998 -17.19 -14.25 16.58
C GLN A 998 -18.30 -15.30 16.64
N PHE A 999 -19.07 -15.32 17.74
CA PHE A 999 -20.22 -16.21 17.90
C PHE A 999 -21.35 -15.88 16.91
N ALA A 1000 -21.67 -14.60 16.71
CA ALA A 1000 -22.66 -14.17 15.72
C ALA A 1000 -22.25 -14.54 14.28
N ALA A 1001 -20.97 -14.34 13.93
CA ALA A 1001 -20.42 -14.72 12.62
C ALA A 1001 -20.49 -16.23 12.38
N ALA A 1002 -20.06 -17.04 13.35
CA ALA A 1002 -20.13 -18.50 13.28
C ALA A 1002 -21.59 -18.99 13.18
N GLY A 1003 -22.49 -18.40 13.99
CA GLY A 1003 -23.92 -18.67 13.94
C GLY A 1003 -24.54 -18.35 12.57
N TRP A 1004 -24.19 -17.19 12.00
CA TRP A 1004 -24.63 -16.80 10.66
C TRP A 1004 -24.09 -17.72 9.57
N ALA A 1005 -22.83 -18.14 9.63
CA ALA A 1005 -22.26 -19.12 8.70
C ALA A 1005 -23.04 -20.45 8.74
N GLY A 1006 -23.36 -20.94 9.94
CA GLY A 1006 -24.19 -22.14 10.13
C GLY A 1006 -25.59 -22.00 9.55
N LEU A 1007 -26.22 -20.84 9.76
CA LEU A 1007 -27.51 -20.46 9.19
C LEU A 1007 -27.45 -20.39 7.64
N ARG A 1008 -26.42 -19.76 7.08
CA ARG A 1008 -26.18 -19.67 5.64
C ARG A 1008 -25.88 -21.04 5.01
N GLY A 1009 -25.25 -21.93 5.77
CA GLY A 1009 -24.87 -23.28 5.36
C GLY A 1009 -23.71 -23.33 4.36
N ILE A 1010 -22.92 -22.26 4.28
CA ILE A 1010 -21.74 -22.09 3.44
C ILE A 1010 -20.70 -21.33 4.27
N GLU A 1011 -19.43 -21.72 4.18
CA GLU A 1011 -18.31 -20.99 4.77
C GLU A 1011 -18.16 -19.60 4.13
N PHE A 1012 -17.53 -18.69 4.86
CA PHE A 1012 -17.23 -17.37 4.32
C PHE A 1012 -16.11 -17.47 3.30
N SER A 1013 -16.22 -16.70 2.22
CA SER A 1013 -15.05 -16.50 1.33
C SER A 1013 -13.99 -15.64 2.04
N ASP A 1014 -12.74 -15.68 1.58
CA ASP A 1014 -11.65 -14.83 2.09
C ASP A 1014 -12.06 -13.34 2.18
N THR A 1015 -12.77 -12.84 1.17
CA THR A 1015 -13.27 -11.44 1.13
C THR A 1015 -14.36 -11.15 2.16
N GLU A 1016 -15.11 -12.16 2.59
CA GLU A 1016 -16.15 -12.03 3.60
C GLU A 1016 -15.54 -12.13 5.00
N GLU A 1017 -14.57 -13.01 5.21
CA GLU A 1017 -13.80 -13.10 6.45
C GLU A 1017 -13.04 -11.81 6.74
N GLU A 1018 -12.40 -11.21 5.74
CA GLU A 1018 -11.70 -9.94 5.95
C GLU A 1018 -12.65 -8.81 6.39
N ARG A 1019 -13.89 -8.77 5.88
CA ARG A 1019 -14.89 -7.81 6.36
C ARG A 1019 -15.28 -8.04 7.82
N ILE A 1020 -15.38 -9.30 8.23
CA ILE A 1020 -15.67 -9.68 9.62
C ILE A 1020 -14.49 -9.30 10.53
N ASN A 1021 -13.26 -9.55 10.10
CA ASN A 1021 -12.05 -9.15 10.83
C ASN A 1021 -11.99 -7.62 11.00
N ARG A 1022 -12.32 -6.86 9.95
CA ARG A 1022 -12.44 -5.39 10.03
C ARG A 1022 -13.49 -4.94 11.03
N LEU A 1023 -14.63 -5.63 11.09
CA LEU A 1023 -15.68 -5.36 12.08
C LEU A 1023 -15.19 -5.63 13.51
N GLN A 1024 -14.46 -6.72 13.74
CA GLN A 1024 -13.86 -7.05 15.04
C GLN A 1024 -12.80 -6.03 15.48
N ARG A 1025 -11.91 -5.61 14.58
CA ARG A 1025 -10.92 -4.55 14.87
C ARG A 1025 -11.61 -3.24 15.30
N ARG A 1026 -12.70 -2.87 14.63
CA ARG A 1026 -13.51 -1.69 14.97
C ARG A 1026 -14.26 -1.83 16.30
N ALA A 1027 -14.58 -3.05 16.71
CA ALA A 1027 -15.27 -3.34 17.96
C ALA A 1027 -14.34 -3.29 19.19
N ALA A 1028 -13.03 -3.50 19.01
CA ALA A 1028 -12.07 -3.61 20.11
C ALA A 1028 -12.09 -2.43 21.12
N PRO A 1029 -12.17 -1.14 20.70
CA PRO A 1029 -12.20 0.00 21.63
C PRO A 1029 -13.45 0.05 22.53
N PHE A 1030 -14.56 -0.59 22.12
CA PHE A 1030 -15.83 -0.54 22.82
C PHE A 1030 -15.90 -1.53 23.99
N ARG A 1031 -15.02 -2.53 24.02
CA ARG A 1031 -14.97 -3.60 25.03
C ARG A 1031 -16.28 -4.37 25.14
N ASN A 1032 -17.18 -3.97 26.05
CA ASN A 1032 -18.50 -4.58 26.27
C ASN A 1032 -19.68 -3.61 25.99
N ARG A 1033 -19.41 -2.41 25.47
CA ARG A 1033 -20.42 -1.39 25.16
C ARG A 1033 -21.05 -1.63 23.80
N LEU A 1034 -21.89 -2.67 23.70
CA LEU A 1034 -22.54 -3.09 22.45
C LEU A 1034 -23.37 -1.97 21.82
N GLN A 1035 -24.15 -1.23 22.61
CA GLN A 1035 -25.03 -0.18 22.10
C GLN A 1035 -24.23 0.99 21.48
N ASP A 1036 -23.14 1.41 22.11
CA ASP A 1036 -22.24 2.45 21.58
C ASP A 1036 -21.58 2.00 20.27
N PHE A 1037 -21.15 0.73 20.21
CA PHE A 1037 -20.58 0.14 19.00
C PHE A 1037 -21.58 0.10 17.85
N LEU A 1038 -22.79 -0.43 18.09
CA LEU A 1038 -23.85 -0.53 17.08
C LEU A 1038 -24.29 0.86 16.58
N THR A 1039 -24.31 1.85 17.47
CA THR A 1039 -24.55 3.24 17.08
C THR A 1039 -23.42 3.76 16.20
N THR A 1040 -22.17 3.51 16.57
CA THR A 1040 -21.01 4.02 15.83
C THR A 1040 -20.89 3.39 14.45
N ILE A 1041 -21.04 2.06 14.34
CA ILE A 1041 -20.92 1.33 13.06
C ILE A 1041 -22.04 1.71 12.08
N SER A 1042 -23.25 2.00 12.58
CA SER A 1042 -24.37 2.48 11.75
C SER A 1042 -24.22 3.93 11.29
N LEU A 1043 -23.35 4.72 11.93
CA LEU A 1043 -23.10 6.13 11.60
C LEU A 1043 -21.80 6.35 10.80
N GLN A 1044 -21.10 5.29 10.36
CA GLN A 1044 -19.82 5.40 9.67
C GLN A 1044 -19.95 5.84 8.20
N SER A 1045 -18.96 6.59 7.74
CA SER A 1045 -18.88 7.14 6.38
C SER A 1045 -17.75 6.50 5.55
N GLU A 1046 -17.76 6.72 4.23
CA GLU A 1046 -16.74 6.22 3.31
C GLU A 1046 -15.32 6.72 3.65
N ALA A 1047 -15.19 7.94 4.18
CA ALA A 1047 -13.90 8.55 4.55
C ALA A 1047 -13.21 7.87 5.74
N ASP A 1048 -13.95 7.08 6.53
CA ASP A 1048 -13.45 6.34 7.70
C ASP A 1048 -12.72 5.02 7.29
N LEU A 1049 -12.56 4.75 5.99
CA LEU A 1049 -11.91 3.54 5.43
C LEU A 1049 -10.39 3.70 5.21
N TYR A 1050 -9.86 4.92 5.28
CA TYR A 1050 -8.44 5.21 5.08
C TYR A 1050 -7.62 4.87 6.33
N ASP A 1051 -6.68 3.92 6.22
CA ASP A 1051 -5.69 3.62 7.24
C ASP A 1051 -4.34 4.23 6.83
N SER A 1052 -3.86 5.20 7.61
CA SER A 1052 -2.64 5.97 7.35
C SER A 1052 -1.33 5.21 7.63
N ARG A 1053 -1.39 3.99 8.19
CA ARG A 1053 -0.18 3.24 8.57
C ARG A 1053 0.44 2.42 7.44
N ALA A 1054 -0.30 2.15 6.36
CA ALA A 1054 0.21 1.38 5.24
C ALA A 1054 0.54 2.29 4.06
N ASP A 1055 1.72 2.12 3.48
CA ASP A 1055 2.24 2.97 2.41
C ASP A 1055 1.66 2.56 1.05
N ARG A 1056 0.63 3.27 0.57
CA ARG A 1056 -0.11 2.89 -0.64
C ARG A 1056 -0.76 4.06 -1.36
N VAL A 1057 -0.89 3.92 -2.68
CA VAL A 1057 -1.57 4.90 -3.53
C VAL A 1057 -3.06 4.89 -3.21
N THR A 1058 -3.65 6.06 -2.97
CA THR A 1058 -5.06 6.13 -2.58
C THR A 1058 -5.97 6.47 -3.77
N LEU A 1059 -6.89 5.60 -4.10
CA LEU A 1059 -7.92 5.77 -5.13
C LEU A 1059 -9.22 6.23 -4.49
N MET A 1060 -9.78 7.37 -4.87
CA MET A 1060 -11.06 7.82 -4.29
C MET A 1060 -11.85 8.77 -5.17
N SER A 1061 -13.13 8.95 -4.82
CA SER A 1061 -13.93 10.00 -5.47
C SER A 1061 -13.53 11.40 -5.00
N LEU A 1062 -13.75 12.41 -5.85
CA LEU A 1062 -13.55 13.83 -5.47
C LEU A 1062 -14.30 14.22 -4.17
N HIS A 1063 -15.47 13.62 -3.92
CA HIS A 1063 -16.23 13.87 -2.69
C HIS A 1063 -15.56 13.24 -1.46
N ALA A 1064 -15.01 12.04 -1.61
CA ALA A 1064 -14.32 11.33 -0.52
C ALA A 1064 -13.00 12.00 -0.12
N ALA A 1065 -12.41 12.80 -1.03
CA ALA A 1065 -11.17 13.54 -0.77
C ALA A 1065 -11.35 14.74 0.16
N LYS A 1066 -12.59 15.15 0.48
CA LYS A 1066 -12.84 16.29 1.35
C LYS A 1066 -12.22 16.07 2.73
N GLY A 1067 -11.49 17.08 3.21
CA GLY A 1067 -10.78 17.02 4.49
C GLY A 1067 -9.39 16.37 4.42
N LEU A 1068 -9.06 15.67 3.34
CA LEU A 1068 -7.74 15.06 3.14
C LEU A 1068 -6.78 16.03 2.41
N GLU A 1069 -5.51 15.63 2.33
CA GLU A 1069 -4.43 16.31 1.62
C GLU A 1069 -3.32 15.33 1.27
N PHE A 1070 -2.67 15.56 0.11
CA PHE A 1070 -1.64 14.67 -0.42
C PHE A 1070 -0.55 15.51 -1.13
N PRO A 1071 0.73 15.12 -1.03
CA PRO A 1071 1.81 15.74 -1.81
C PRO A 1071 1.54 15.77 -3.32
N VAL A 1072 1.06 14.66 -3.87
CA VAL A 1072 0.77 14.51 -5.31
C VAL A 1072 -0.68 14.05 -5.52
N VAL A 1073 -1.43 14.81 -6.31
CA VAL A 1073 -2.82 14.50 -6.69
C VAL A 1073 -2.95 14.35 -8.19
N PHE A 1074 -3.49 13.21 -8.61
CA PHE A 1074 -4.01 13.01 -9.96
C PHE A 1074 -5.52 13.27 -9.96
N ILE A 1075 -6.04 14.10 -10.87
CA ILE A 1075 -7.48 14.18 -11.14
C ILE A 1075 -7.76 13.56 -12.51
N ALA A 1076 -8.34 12.36 -12.48
CA ALA A 1076 -8.56 11.54 -13.67
C ALA A 1076 -9.93 11.76 -14.30
N GLY A 1077 -9.98 11.69 -15.64
CA GLY A 1077 -11.19 11.92 -16.42
C GLY A 1077 -11.69 13.36 -16.37
N CYS A 1078 -10.78 14.33 -16.53
CA CYS A 1078 -11.11 15.75 -16.73
C CYS A 1078 -11.75 15.97 -18.11
N GLU A 1079 -12.97 15.47 -18.28
CA GLU A 1079 -13.69 15.31 -19.54
C GLU A 1079 -15.05 16.01 -19.49
N GLU A 1080 -15.44 16.67 -20.59
CA GLU A 1080 -16.81 17.16 -20.75
C GLU A 1080 -17.83 16.03 -20.62
N GLY A 1081 -18.84 16.25 -19.78
CA GLY A 1081 -19.87 15.27 -19.43
C GLY A 1081 -19.52 14.32 -18.29
N LEU A 1082 -18.25 14.25 -17.90
CA LEU A 1082 -17.78 13.49 -16.72
C LEU A 1082 -17.36 14.41 -15.58
N LEU A 1083 -16.58 15.45 -15.85
CA LEU A 1083 -16.19 16.48 -14.89
C LEU A 1083 -16.15 17.83 -15.63
N PRO A 1084 -17.26 18.60 -15.69
CA PRO A 1084 -18.49 18.43 -14.90
C PRO A 1084 -19.34 17.23 -15.32
N TYR A 1085 -19.94 16.56 -14.33
CA TYR A 1085 -20.84 15.44 -14.58
C TYR A 1085 -22.21 15.92 -15.08
N THR A 1086 -22.55 15.64 -16.35
CA THR A 1086 -23.83 16.05 -16.95
C THR A 1086 -24.66 14.86 -17.43
N PRO A 1087 -25.44 14.21 -16.54
CA PRO A 1087 -26.34 13.13 -16.93
C PRO A 1087 -27.49 13.65 -17.80
N ALA A 1088 -27.90 12.87 -18.80
CA ALA A 1088 -28.89 13.29 -19.80
C ALA A 1088 -30.28 13.69 -19.26
N ASN A 1089 -30.66 13.24 -18.06
CA ASN A 1089 -32.04 13.33 -17.53
C ASN A 1089 -32.16 14.08 -16.19
N ARG A 1090 -31.15 14.84 -15.75
CA ARG A 1090 -31.18 15.55 -14.46
C ARG A 1090 -30.63 16.96 -14.62
N ALA A 1091 -31.27 17.93 -13.98
CA ALA A 1091 -30.69 19.27 -13.84
C ALA A 1091 -29.42 19.18 -12.98
N VAL A 1092 -28.34 19.80 -13.44
CA VAL A 1092 -27.04 19.79 -12.78
C VAL A 1092 -26.72 21.20 -12.32
N ASP A 1093 -26.29 21.32 -11.07
CA ASP A 1093 -25.67 22.54 -10.57
C ASP A 1093 -24.20 22.54 -11.03
N LEU A 1094 -23.91 23.30 -12.11
CA LEU A 1094 -22.55 23.45 -12.61
C LEU A 1094 -21.63 24.18 -11.63
N ASP A 1095 -22.18 25.03 -10.77
CA ASP A 1095 -21.41 25.76 -9.76
C ASP A 1095 -20.98 24.81 -8.64
N GLU A 1096 -21.81 23.81 -8.30
CA GLU A 1096 -21.45 22.72 -7.38
C GLU A 1096 -20.37 21.80 -7.97
N GLU A 1097 -20.50 21.39 -9.24
CA GLU A 1097 -19.44 20.59 -9.91
C GLU A 1097 -18.11 21.37 -10.01
N ARG A 1098 -18.16 22.70 -10.12
CA ARG A 1098 -16.98 23.56 -10.09
C ARG A 1098 -16.36 23.63 -8.69
N ARG A 1099 -17.17 23.75 -7.63
CA ARG A 1099 -16.71 23.63 -6.23
C ARG A 1099 -16.06 22.28 -5.97
N LEU A 1100 -16.63 21.21 -6.51
CA LEU A 1100 -16.06 19.86 -6.41
C LEU A 1100 -14.68 19.76 -7.08
N PHE A 1101 -14.52 20.34 -8.26
CA PHE A 1101 -13.20 20.40 -8.91
C PHE A 1101 -12.20 21.25 -8.11
N TYR A 1102 -12.62 22.41 -7.59
CA TYR A 1102 -11.82 23.26 -6.70
C TYR A 1102 -11.37 22.51 -5.44
N VAL A 1103 -12.26 21.74 -4.80
CA VAL A 1103 -11.91 20.88 -3.66
C VAL A 1103 -10.83 19.89 -4.06
N GLY A 1104 -10.98 19.20 -5.20
CA GLY A 1104 -9.99 18.25 -5.72
C GLY A 1104 -8.62 18.86 -5.95
N MET A 1105 -8.57 20.04 -6.59
CA MET A 1105 -7.31 20.76 -6.85
C MET A 1105 -6.60 21.14 -5.55
N THR A 1106 -7.34 21.62 -4.56
CA THR A 1106 -6.81 22.08 -3.27
C THR A 1106 -6.53 20.96 -2.27
N ARG A 1107 -6.60 19.69 -2.70
CA ARG A 1107 -6.04 18.55 -1.96
C ARG A 1107 -4.55 18.40 -2.20
N ALA A 1108 -4.05 18.92 -3.33
CA ALA A 1108 -2.64 18.82 -3.71
C ALA A 1108 -1.78 19.78 -2.91
N GLN A 1109 -0.68 19.29 -2.33
CA GLN A 1109 0.29 20.15 -1.66
C GLN A 1109 1.35 20.66 -2.65
N ARG A 1110 2.01 19.75 -3.38
CA ARG A 1110 3.17 20.07 -4.23
C ARG A 1110 2.87 19.92 -5.72
N ARG A 1111 2.27 18.81 -6.13
CA ARG A 1111 2.00 18.51 -7.55
C ARG A 1111 0.54 18.17 -7.83
N LEU A 1112 0.02 18.75 -8.90
CA LEU A 1112 -1.33 18.50 -9.40
C LEU A 1112 -1.26 18.10 -10.88
N ILE A 1113 -1.73 16.89 -11.18
CA ILE A 1113 -1.70 16.29 -12.51
C ILE A 1113 -3.15 16.05 -12.96
N LEU A 1114 -3.56 16.71 -14.03
CA LEU A 1114 -4.90 16.62 -14.61
C LEU A 1114 -4.85 15.73 -15.85
N THR A 1115 -5.63 14.65 -15.87
CA THR A 1115 -5.62 13.72 -17.01
C THR A 1115 -6.95 13.69 -17.76
N HIS A 1116 -6.86 13.55 -19.07
CA HIS A 1116 -7.99 13.47 -20.01
C HIS A 1116 -7.82 12.27 -20.91
N ALA A 1117 -8.90 11.51 -21.15
CA ALA A 1117 -8.93 10.46 -22.17
C ALA A 1117 -9.76 10.90 -23.38
N GLY A 1118 -9.18 10.82 -24.59
CA GLY A 1118 -9.89 11.12 -25.83
C GLY A 1118 -11.05 10.17 -26.12
N ARG A 1119 -10.94 8.92 -25.66
CA ARG A 1119 -11.99 7.89 -25.74
C ARG A 1119 -12.09 7.11 -24.44
N ARG A 1120 -13.30 6.98 -23.89
CA ARG A 1120 -13.59 6.25 -22.65
C ARG A 1120 -14.69 5.21 -22.84
N PHE A 1121 -14.61 4.09 -22.16
CA PHE A 1121 -15.68 3.11 -22.07
C PHE A 1121 -16.33 3.16 -20.69
N LEU A 1122 -17.58 3.63 -20.62
CA LEU A 1122 -18.34 3.80 -19.37
C LEU A 1122 -19.76 3.26 -19.55
N PHE A 1123 -20.29 2.55 -18.55
CA PHE A 1123 -21.66 1.99 -18.58
C PHE A 1123 -22.01 1.17 -19.83
N GLY A 1124 -21.04 0.44 -20.38
CA GLY A 1124 -21.25 -0.40 -21.57
C GLY A 1124 -21.21 0.36 -22.90
N GLN A 1125 -20.91 1.66 -22.89
CA GLN A 1125 -20.85 2.50 -24.09
C GLN A 1125 -19.50 3.19 -24.23
N SER A 1126 -19.07 3.40 -25.47
CA SER A 1126 -17.87 4.18 -25.77
C SER A 1126 -18.25 5.64 -26.00
N MET A 1127 -17.59 6.54 -25.28
CA MET A 1127 -17.77 7.98 -25.35
C MET A 1127 -16.48 8.63 -25.88
N GLU A 1128 -16.63 9.62 -26.77
CA GLU A 1128 -15.55 10.51 -27.18
C GLU A 1128 -15.77 11.86 -26.50
N ASN A 1129 -14.93 12.16 -25.51
CA ASN A 1129 -15.11 13.33 -24.67
C ASN A 1129 -14.02 14.36 -24.95
N ARG A 1130 -14.42 15.64 -24.97
CA ARG A 1130 -13.49 16.77 -25.04
C ARG A 1130 -12.89 17.03 -23.67
N LEU A 1131 -11.77 17.74 -23.64
CA LEU A 1131 -11.18 18.24 -22.40
C LEU A 1131 -12.20 19.12 -21.67
N SER A 1132 -12.32 18.95 -20.35
CA SER A 1132 -13.21 19.73 -19.50
C SER A 1132 -12.99 21.24 -19.61
N GLY A 1133 -14.09 21.98 -19.68
CA GLY A 1133 -14.11 23.44 -19.60
C GLY A 1133 -13.41 23.97 -18.35
N PHE A 1134 -13.49 23.27 -17.22
CA PHE A 1134 -12.82 23.67 -15.99
C PHE A 1134 -11.28 23.69 -16.11
N VAL A 1135 -10.70 22.77 -16.90
CA VAL A 1135 -9.26 22.77 -17.18
C VAL A 1135 -8.89 23.90 -18.13
N THR A 1136 -9.75 24.21 -19.10
CA THR A 1136 -9.53 25.33 -20.04
C THR A 1136 -9.70 26.70 -19.41
N ASP A 1137 -10.30 26.78 -18.21
CA ASP A 1137 -10.46 28.03 -17.46
C ASP A 1137 -9.16 28.49 -16.79
N ILE A 1138 -8.22 27.57 -16.61
CA ILE A 1138 -6.90 27.83 -16.04
C ILE A 1138 -5.99 28.44 -17.12
N GLU A 1139 -5.18 29.43 -16.76
CA GLU A 1139 -4.25 30.07 -17.69
C GLU A 1139 -3.13 29.13 -18.17
N THR A 1140 -2.71 29.27 -19.43
CA THR A 1140 -1.65 28.44 -20.03
C THR A 1140 -0.28 28.64 -19.38
N ALA A 1141 -0.05 29.79 -18.74
CA ALA A 1141 1.19 30.07 -18.03
C ALA A 1141 1.39 29.14 -16.81
N LEU A 1142 0.29 28.71 -16.19
CA LEU A 1142 0.29 27.83 -15.02
C LEU A 1142 0.35 26.34 -15.40
N GLN A 1143 0.17 26.00 -16.69
CA GLN A 1143 0.05 24.62 -17.15
C GLN A 1143 1.26 24.16 -17.96
N GLU A 1144 1.57 22.87 -17.88
CA GLU A 1144 2.42 22.13 -18.79
C GLU A 1144 1.61 21.03 -19.47
N VAL A 1145 1.36 21.17 -20.78
CA VAL A 1145 0.52 20.22 -21.53
C VAL A 1145 1.38 19.16 -22.19
N ARG A 1146 1.13 17.89 -21.85
CA ARG A 1146 1.75 16.71 -22.44
C ARG A 1146 0.72 15.90 -23.22
N GLN A 1147 1.12 15.34 -24.36
CA GLN A 1147 0.25 14.52 -25.19
C GLN A 1147 0.97 13.22 -25.53
N ALA A 1148 0.27 12.10 -25.44
CA ALA A 1148 0.81 10.81 -25.85
C ALA A 1148 1.22 10.86 -27.33
N GLU A 1149 2.50 10.59 -27.64
CA GLU A 1149 2.90 10.40 -29.03
C GLU A 1149 2.14 9.18 -29.61
N PRO A 1150 1.51 9.31 -30.79
CA PRO A 1150 0.88 8.16 -31.42
C PRO A 1150 1.97 7.11 -31.68
N ARG A 1151 1.89 5.96 -31.00
CA ARG A 1151 2.76 4.82 -31.27
C ARG A 1151 2.71 4.58 -32.78
N ARG A 1152 3.83 4.85 -33.47
CA ARG A 1152 4.01 4.44 -34.87
C ARG A 1152 3.67 2.96 -34.90
N SER A 1153 2.58 2.60 -35.57
CA SER A 1153 2.25 1.20 -35.74
C SER A 1153 3.50 0.54 -36.30
N ARG A 1154 4.03 -0.47 -35.60
CA ARG A 1154 4.95 -1.41 -36.24
C ARG A 1154 4.17 -1.91 -37.44
N LYS A 1155 4.50 -1.41 -38.64
CA LYS A 1155 3.98 -1.96 -39.89
C LYS A 1155 4.15 -3.46 -39.73
N ARG A 1156 3.03 -4.19 -39.70
CA ARG A 1156 3.06 -5.64 -39.78
C ARG A 1156 3.97 -5.97 -40.95
N ALA A 1157 4.97 -6.81 -40.71
CA ALA A 1157 5.87 -7.32 -41.74
C ALA A 1157 5.12 -8.11 -42.84
N GLU A 1158 3.80 -8.21 -42.77
CA GLU A 1158 2.92 -8.83 -43.78
C GLU A 1158 2.79 -7.99 -45.06
N ASP A 1159 2.97 -6.65 -45.02
CA ASP A 1159 2.79 -5.79 -46.22
C ASP A 1159 4.00 -5.76 -47.17
N GLN A 1160 5.14 -6.34 -46.78
CA GLN A 1160 6.28 -6.55 -47.70
C GLN A 1160 6.22 -7.91 -48.43
N GLN A 1161 5.42 -8.86 -47.94
CA GLN A 1161 5.32 -10.19 -48.54
C GLN A 1161 4.34 -10.24 -49.72
N MET A 1162 3.39 -9.30 -49.81
CA MET A 1162 2.43 -9.15 -50.92
C MET A 1162 2.94 -8.30 -52.09
N ARG A 1163 4.18 -7.80 -52.05
CA ARG A 1163 4.85 -7.16 -53.19
C ARG A 1163 5.83 -8.09 -53.93
N LEU A 1164 5.93 -9.34 -53.47
CA LEU A 1164 6.76 -10.39 -54.06
C LEU A 1164 5.92 -11.56 -54.62
N PHE A 1165 4.60 -11.39 -54.74
CA PHE A 1165 3.72 -12.28 -55.50
C PHE A 1165 3.19 -11.59 -56.76
#